data_AF-A0ABD2I0M3-F1
#
_entry.id   AF-A0ABD2I0M3-F1
#
_cell.length_a   1.000
_cell.length_b   1.000
_cell.length_c   1.000
_cell.angle_alpha   90.00
_cell.angle_beta   90.00
_cell.angle_gamma   90.00
#
_symmetry.space_group_name_H-M   'P 1'
#
loop_
_entity.id
_entity.type
_entity.pdbx_description
1 polymer ?
#
loop_
_entity_poly.entity_id
_entity_poly.type
_entity_poly.pdbx_seq_one_letter_code
_entity_poly.pdbx_strand_id
1 'polypeptide(L)'
;MGKHQRRKDNSQAASSSKATQLLQATGSGIPFIGLETSALGLFDLGEMTANDCADLAPEFRILLKKLTKRDTLTREKAVKEFAELLKNVPLDQLKLSFEYFAPIYQRLVTDANSTIRSASNKLLAQYIWRLKKEAPSNCLKQTLPFLLFSTADHSIQVVKSAFSLLNECFAAEKKELVFANFADDALSLSLSVANRRHRLVLSPQLLTEEESNEQRRDRLIAQSFNCIDSLSAHSSNLPNLLATVGDTFTNSESLNPLMALGNSVKVSLYRLATKIAQNDPNLLIRGKFVTVLFNNLNLSDSSLFQNAFECFMRLAQEDALFENFSLDKAIVPKVLSLVRKKEGHWELLANALLPLFSVIFDRIGPSDRQKQVKFAFSVTDSFFDGAFTTIQISSWSCAFVEICKFSLVKLLFGTECESDEDESEFLTQFFLRVTKFTDFILSDFPVSEYAKLADFVAWLQLKLSPGKSAFALELFSELEQHLLSLLPKSDAFLTKLLDVLQENGKFGLKLLVCPNSSAISNSLLIKSAEAILSSGTDPSKFDHLLAIVTVRIQMVGDSIGFDSETVRLINILCQILAKTENRRNSLADRIKMDNVWMCLHSVDFVLSDFCDLLGHESLFCAFCTIFHNLQRLESEFGRVKRILELALAYICEKGSDSEREHLMRILPNEAQLLVKMPNTVNFVFDYLVKRGKVSARLQHFFVESLFKTSLYTPDFVNSSAFLLLRQFECDTPKMRQLLHLFLSSSDCTISQ
;
A
#
# COMPACT_ATOMS: atom_id res chain seq x y z
N MET A 1 -39.26 59.85 51.25
CA MET A 1 -38.58 61.13 50.94
C MET A 1 -37.20 61.10 51.57
N GLY A 2 -36.16 61.32 50.78
CA GLY A 2 -34.78 61.43 51.26
C GLY A 2 -33.91 61.99 50.15
N LYS A 3 -33.68 63.30 50.16
CA LYS A 3 -32.76 64.00 49.26
C LYS A 3 -31.33 63.80 49.78
N HIS A 4 -30.37 63.50 48.91
CA HIS A 4 -28.97 63.81 49.19
C HIS A 4 -28.24 64.44 47.99
N GLN A 5 -27.92 65.71 48.19
CA GLN A 5 -26.72 66.47 47.84
C GLN A 5 -25.97 66.17 46.52
N ARG A 6 -26.00 67.14 45.61
CA ARG A 6 -24.94 67.38 44.61
C ARG A 6 -23.64 67.79 45.31
N ARG A 7 -22.51 67.18 44.94
CA ARG A 7 -21.18 67.81 45.02
C ARG A 7 -20.60 67.94 43.61
N LYS A 8 -20.26 69.18 43.29
CA LYS A 8 -19.57 69.67 42.10
C LYS A 8 -18.18 70.03 42.62
N ASP A 9 -17.12 69.41 42.11
CA ASP A 9 -15.79 70.01 42.06
C ASP A 9 -14.81 69.20 41.19
N ASN A 10 -14.29 69.92 40.18
CA ASN A 10 -12.94 69.93 39.63
C ASN A 10 -12.28 68.62 39.17
N SER A 11 -12.50 68.26 37.90
CA SER A 11 -11.55 67.51 37.09
C SER A 11 -10.78 68.47 36.15
N GLN A 12 -9.55 68.78 36.53
CA GLN A 12 -8.57 69.43 35.65
C GLN A 12 -8.22 68.44 34.52
N ALA A 13 -8.36 68.85 33.25
CA ALA A 13 -7.95 68.05 32.10
C ALA A 13 -6.42 67.94 32.08
N ALA A 14 -5.89 66.72 32.21
CA ALA A 14 -4.47 66.44 31.99
C ALA A 14 -4.15 66.65 30.50
N SER A 15 -3.31 67.63 30.19
CA SER A 15 -2.89 67.97 28.83
C SER A 15 -1.90 66.94 28.27
N SER A 16 -2.10 66.56 27.01
CA SER A 16 -1.33 65.59 26.23
C SER A 16 0.17 65.87 26.15
N SER A 17 0.58 67.12 26.38
CA SER A 17 1.98 67.56 26.33
C SER A 17 2.88 66.88 27.36
N LYS A 18 2.35 66.48 28.52
CA LYS A 18 3.13 65.81 29.58
C LYS A 18 3.40 64.34 29.27
N ALA A 19 2.53 63.69 28.50
CA ALA A 19 2.73 62.32 28.02
C ALA A 19 3.79 62.26 26.91
N THR A 20 3.83 63.28 26.04
CA THR A 20 4.85 63.38 24.98
C THR A 20 6.25 63.59 25.54
N GLN A 21 6.41 64.36 26.63
CA GLN A 21 7.70 64.54 27.29
C GLN A 21 8.22 63.27 28.00
N LEU A 22 7.33 62.45 28.57
CA LEU A 22 7.72 61.18 29.20
C LEU A 22 8.21 60.13 28.18
N LEU A 23 7.67 60.14 26.96
CA LEU A 23 8.14 59.30 25.86
C LEU A 23 9.49 59.76 25.30
N GLN A 24 9.77 61.07 25.30
CA GLN A 24 11.09 61.60 24.93
C GLN A 24 12.15 61.38 26.02
N ALA A 25 11.77 61.39 27.30
CA ALA A 25 12.67 61.22 28.43
C ALA A 25 13.13 59.76 28.65
N THR A 26 12.46 58.77 28.05
CA THR A 26 12.71 57.34 28.30
C THR A 26 13.75 56.70 27.36
N GLY A 27 14.41 57.46 26.48
CA GLY A 27 15.66 57.04 25.83
C GLY A 27 15.59 55.79 24.93
N SER A 28 14.42 55.21 24.70
CA SER A 28 14.21 54.05 23.82
C SER A 28 14.17 54.48 22.35
N GLY A 29 15.31 54.94 21.84
CA GLY A 29 15.50 55.21 20.41
C GLY A 29 15.51 53.91 19.62
N ILE A 30 14.35 53.52 19.09
CA ILE A 30 14.26 52.49 18.03
C ILE A 30 14.77 53.15 16.74
N PRO A 31 15.81 52.62 16.06
CA PRO A 31 16.22 53.12 14.76
C PRO A 31 15.11 52.76 13.76
N PHE A 32 14.35 53.77 13.34
CA PHE A 32 13.10 53.62 12.61
C PHE A 32 13.32 53.85 11.12
N ILE A 33 13.29 52.77 10.32
CA ILE A 33 13.45 52.81 8.87
C ILE A 33 12.09 52.53 8.20
N GLY A 34 11.44 53.60 7.73
CA GLY A 34 11.05 53.68 6.31
C GLY A 34 9.70 53.15 5.81
N LEU A 35 8.73 52.70 6.62
CA LEU A 35 7.42 52.26 6.07
C LEU A 35 6.15 52.76 6.80
N GLU A 36 6.25 53.56 7.87
CA GLU A 36 5.04 54.02 8.60
C GLU A 36 4.57 55.44 8.27
N THR A 37 5.25 56.19 7.39
CA THR A 37 4.81 57.56 7.04
C THR A 37 3.83 57.58 5.87
N SER A 38 2.76 56.77 5.94
CA SER A 38 1.50 57.23 5.34
C SER A 38 0.84 58.07 6.43
N ALA A 39 0.54 59.34 6.14
CA ALA A 39 -0.01 60.32 7.07
C ALA A 39 -1.37 59.95 7.70
N LEU A 40 -1.82 58.72 7.50
CA LEU A 40 -2.99 58.09 8.06
C LEU A 40 -2.54 56.77 8.65
N GLY A 41 -2.37 56.71 9.97
CA GLY A 41 -2.03 55.47 10.66
C GLY A 41 -3.00 54.35 10.28
N LEU A 42 -2.53 53.09 10.31
CA LEU A 42 -3.31 51.89 9.93
C LEU A 42 -4.74 51.79 10.53
N PHE A 43 -5.05 52.57 11.56
CA PHE A 43 -6.35 52.64 12.23
C PHE A 43 -7.05 54.01 12.18
N ASP A 44 -6.39 55.09 11.76
CA ASP A 44 -6.94 56.45 11.83
C ASP A 44 -7.72 56.88 10.57
N LEU A 45 -7.70 56.05 9.51
CA LEU A 45 -8.58 56.20 8.33
C LEU A 45 -10.08 56.05 8.64
N GLY A 46 -10.46 55.74 9.88
CA GLY A 46 -11.85 55.87 10.34
C GLY A 46 -12.39 57.29 10.19
N GLU A 47 -11.48 58.28 10.16
CA GLU A 47 -11.76 59.69 9.96
C GLU A 47 -11.11 60.21 8.67
N MET A 48 -11.31 59.55 7.52
CA MET A 48 -11.24 60.33 6.26
C MET A 48 -12.33 61.39 6.35
N THR A 49 -11.96 62.63 6.69
CA THR A 49 -12.92 63.70 6.83
C THR A 49 -13.52 63.97 5.45
N ALA A 50 -14.77 64.43 5.41
CA ALA A 50 -15.44 64.68 4.14
C ALA A 50 -14.70 65.72 3.25
N ASN A 51 -13.80 66.50 3.86
CA ASN A 51 -12.96 67.50 3.19
C ASN A 51 -11.74 66.87 2.48
N ASP A 52 -11.19 65.75 2.97
CA ASP A 52 -9.95 65.19 2.44
C ASP A 52 -10.11 64.56 1.05
N CYS A 53 -11.34 64.30 0.59
CA CYS A 53 -11.66 63.72 -0.71
C CYS A 53 -12.54 64.62 -1.58
N ALA A 54 -12.57 65.94 -1.34
CA ALA A 54 -13.49 66.87 -2.00
C ALA A 54 -13.39 66.89 -3.53
N ASP A 55 -12.27 66.45 -4.11
CA ASP A 55 -12.02 66.44 -5.56
C ASP A 55 -12.35 65.09 -6.23
N LEU A 56 -12.68 64.07 -5.43
CA LEU A 56 -12.99 62.72 -5.90
C LEU A 56 -14.48 62.59 -6.27
N ALA A 57 -14.84 61.85 -7.32
CA ALA A 57 -16.25 61.63 -7.64
C ALA A 57 -17.04 61.04 -6.43
N PRO A 58 -18.30 61.44 -6.19
CA PRO A 58 -19.08 61.00 -5.03
C PRO A 58 -19.15 59.47 -4.86
N GLU A 59 -19.22 58.74 -5.96
CA GLU A 59 -19.29 57.28 -6.01
C GLU A 59 -18.05 56.64 -5.39
N PHE A 60 -16.86 57.17 -5.69
CA PHE A 60 -15.61 56.70 -5.10
C PHE A 60 -15.54 56.99 -3.61
N ARG A 61 -15.99 58.17 -3.16
CA ARG A 61 -16.00 58.49 -1.72
C ARG A 61 -16.90 57.52 -0.95
N ILE A 62 -18.06 57.18 -1.50
CA ILE A 62 -18.98 56.20 -0.91
C ILE A 62 -18.30 54.84 -0.82
N LEU A 63 -17.64 54.38 -1.89
CA LEU A 63 -16.99 53.08 -1.92
C LEU A 63 -15.79 53.01 -0.97
N LEU A 64 -14.92 54.02 -0.94
CA LEU A 64 -13.81 54.12 0.01
C LEU A 64 -14.30 54.05 1.47
N LYS A 65 -15.41 54.73 1.80
CA LYS A 65 -16.05 54.64 3.12
C LYS A 65 -16.66 53.27 3.40
N LYS A 66 -17.18 52.56 2.38
CA LYS A 66 -17.70 51.20 2.55
C LYS A 66 -16.56 50.20 2.81
N LEU A 67 -15.40 50.37 2.18
CA LEU A 67 -14.22 49.51 2.37
C LEU A 67 -13.64 49.55 3.79
N THR A 68 -13.92 50.60 4.56
CA THR A 68 -13.45 50.74 5.95
C THR A 68 -14.49 50.28 6.99
N LYS A 69 -15.67 49.79 6.56
CA LYS A 69 -16.72 49.30 7.47
C LYS A 69 -16.35 47.98 8.12
N ARG A 70 -16.93 47.73 9.31
CA ARG A 70 -16.77 46.47 10.05
C ARG A 70 -17.52 45.29 9.43
N ASP A 71 -18.60 45.56 8.71
CA ASP A 71 -19.38 44.51 8.06
C ASP A 71 -18.64 43.93 6.83
N THR A 72 -18.33 42.64 6.88
CA THR A 72 -17.57 41.94 5.82
C THR A 72 -18.33 41.93 4.49
N LEU A 73 -19.64 41.69 4.50
CA LEU A 73 -20.46 41.66 3.28
C LEU A 73 -20.46 43.02 2.58
N THR A 74 -20.55 44.10 3.35
CA THR A 74 -20.45 45.48 2.85
C THR A 74 -19.09 45.73 2.20
N ARG A 75 -17.98 45.31 2.84
CA ARG A 75 -16.64 45.44 2.25
C ARG A 75 -16.51 44.62 0.98
N GLU A 76 -16.94 43.36 0.98
CA GLU A 76 -16.85 42.48 -0.19
C GLU A 76 -17.64 43.05 -1.38
N LYS A 77 -18.86 43.51 -1.14
CA LYS A 77 -19.68 44.18 -2.15
C LYS A 77 -19.01 45.45 -2.65
N ALA A 78 -18.46 46.25 -1.75
CA ALA A 78 -17.78 47.48 -2.10
C ALA A 78 -16.54 47.24 -2.97
N VAL A 79 -15.70 46.24 -2.69
CA VAL A 79 -14.53 45.92 -3.55
C VAL A 79 -14.99 45.57 -4.98
N LYS A 80 -16.07 44.80 -5.12
CA LYS A 80 -16.64 44.43 -6.43
C LYS A 80 -17.25 45.64 -7.16
N GLU A 81 -18.06 46.44 -6.47
CA GLU A 81 -18.64 47.69 -7.00
C GLU A 81 -17.53 48.67 -7.43
N PHE A 82 -16.43 48.75 -6.66
CA PHE A 82 -15.27 49.57 -6.99
C PHE A 82 -14.58 49.09 -8.27
N ALA A 83 -14.33 47.79 -8.40
CA ALA A 83 -13.74 47.21 -9.60
C ALA A 83 -14.59 47.46 -10.86
N GLU A 84 -15.93 47.43 -10.74
CA GLU A 84 -16.81 47.79 -11.86
C GLU A 84 -16.74 49.28 -12.19
N LEU A 85 -16.72 50.15 -11.18
CA LEU A 85 -16.61 51.60 -11.36
C LEU A 85 -15.30 51.97 -12.08
N LEU A 86 -14.20 51.28 -11.79
CA LEU A 86 -12.91 51.54 -12.43
C LEU A 86 -12.87 51.27 -13.94
N LYS A 87 -13.86 50.61 -14.54
CA LYS A 87 -13.81 50.30 -15.99
C LYS A 87 -13.95 51.55 -16.88
N ASN A 88 -14.77 52.52 -16.48
CA ASN A 88 -15.19 53.63 -17.34
C ASN A 88 -14.80 55.02 -16.83
N VAL A 89 -13.89 55.08 -15.86
CA VAL A 89 -13.52 56.35 -15.20
C VAL A 89 -12.37 57.07 -15.94
N PRO A 90 -12.42 58.41 -16.05
CA PRO A 90 -11.33 59.23 -16.60
C PRO A 90 -10.01 59.04 -15.84
N LEU A 91 -8.89 59.21 -16.55
CA LEU A 91 -7.57 58.91 -16.02
C LEU A 91 -7.20 59.74 -14.77
N ASP A 92 -7.62 61.01 -14.70
CA ASP A 92 -7.34 61.89 -13.55
C ASP A 92 -8.05 61.40 -12.28
N GLN A 93 -9.33 61.02 -12.40
CA GLN A 93 -10.10 60.44 -11.30
C GLN A 93 -9.58 59.05 -10.91
N LEU A 94 -9.02 58.29 -11.87
CA LEU A 94 -8.38 57.01 -11.61
C LEU A 94 -7.09 57.17 -10.80
N LYS A 95 -6.25 58.16 -11.13
CA LYS A 95 -5.04 58.49 -10.34
C LYS A 95 -5.40 58.91 -8.93
N LEU A 96 -6.31 59.87 -8.81
CA LEU A 96 -6.74 60.41 -7.53
C LEU A 96 -7.38 59.33 -6.64
N SER A 97 -8.25 58.48 -7.20
CA SER A 97 -8.81 57.35 -6.44
C SER A 97 -7.76 56.33 -6.00
N PHE A 98 -6.70 56.12 -6.80
CA PHE A 98 -5.61 55.21 -6.42
C PHE A 98 -4.82 55.74 -5.23
N GLU A 99 -4.57 57.05 -5.13
CA GLU A 99 -3.89 57.66 -3.98
C GLU A 99 -4.62 57.40 -2.66
N TYR A 100 -5.96 57.43 -2.67
CA TYR A 100 -6.76 57.08 -1.50
C TYR A 100 -6.89 55.57 -1.27
N PHE A 101 -6.90 54.77 -2.35
CA PHE A 101 -7.02 53.32 -2.24
C PHE A 101 -5.73 52.67 -1.73
N ALA A 102 -4.55 53.16 -2.12
CA ALA A 102 -3.26 52.54 -1.81
C ALA A 102 -3.02 52.31 -0.31
N PRO A 103 -3.32 53.26 0.60
CA PRO A 103 -3.26 53.01 2.06
C PRO A 103 -4.29 51.99 2.56
N ILE A 104 -5.48 51.93 1.95
CA ILE A 104 -6.55 51.00 2.33
C ILE A 104 -6.21 49.57 1.89
N TYR A 105 -5.53 49.41 0.75
CA TYR A 105 -5.17 48.12 0.18
C TYR A 105 -4.44 47.21 1.19
N GLN A 106 -3.50 47.76 1.97
CA GLN A 106 -2.74 47.01 2.98
C GLN A 106 -3.64 46.32 4.02
N ARG A 107 -4.76 46.95 4.37
CA ARG A 107 -5.76 46.40 5.30
C ARG A 107 -6.60 45.32 4.62
N LEU A 108 -7.00 45.54 3.38
CA LEU A 108 -7.85 44.60 2.65
C LEU A 108 -7.11 43.34 2.23
N VAL A 109 -5.85 43.45 1.80
CA VAL A 109 -5.01 42.29 1.43
C VAL A 109 -4.55 41.49 2.64
N THR A 110 -4.79 41.98 3.86
CA THR A 110 -4.59 41.23 5.10
C THR A 110 -5.92 40.92 5.81
N ASP A 111 -7.08 41.17 5.20
CA ASP A 111 -8.41 40.93 5.78
C ASP A 111 -8.60 39.45 6.20
N ALA A 112 -9.50 39.19 7.16
CA ALA A 112 -9.82 37.82 7.60
C ALA A 112 -10.40 36.99 6.45
N ASN A 113 -11.25 37.62 5.62
CA ASN A 113 -11.94 36.96 4.53
C ASN A 113 -11.04 36.88 3.28
N SER A 114 -10.74 35.66 2.84
CA SER A 114 -9.92 35.39 1.66
C SER A 114 -10.52 35.93 0.36
N THR A 115 -11.84 36.05 0.26
CA THR A 115 -12.53 36.63 -0.90
C THR A 115 -12.23 38.12 -1.02
N ILE A 116 -12.22 38.86 0.10
CA ILE A 116 -11.83 40.28 0.13
C ILE A 116 -10.37 40.42 -0.26
N ARG A 117 -9.46 39.60 0.31
CA ARG A 117 -8.03 39.64 -0.04
C ARG A 117 -7.82 39.42 -1.54
N SER A 118 -8.45 38.39 -2.10
CA SER A 118 -8.36 38.05 -3.52
C SER A 118 -8.97 39.13 -4.43
N ALA A 119 -10.14 39.66 -4.07
CA ALA A 119 -10.79 40.74 -4.83
C ALA A 119 -9.97 42.04 -4.79
N SER A 120 -9.27 42.30 -3.69
CA SER A 120 -8.39 43.47 -3.53
C SER A 120 -7.16 43.39 -4.43
N ASN A 121 -6.58 42.20 -4.59
CA ASN A 121 -5.53 41.97 -5.60
C ASN A 121 -6.05 42.26 -7.01
N LYS A 122 -7.25 41.78 -7.37
CA LYS A 122 -7.87 42.07 -8.68
C LYS A 122 -8.15 43.56 -8.87
N LEU A 123 -8.58 44.26 -7.82
CA LEU A 123 -8.81 45.70 -7.86
C LEU A 123 -7.49 46.48 -8.08
N LEU A 124 -6.42 46.09 -7.38
CA LEU A 124 -5.08 46.65 -7.61
C LEU A 124 -4.58 46.38 -9.04
N ALA A 125 -4.85 45.19 -9.58
CA ALA A 125 -4.51 44.85 -10.97
C ALA A 125 -5.15 45.84 -11.96
N GLN A 126 -6.42 46.19 -11.77
CA GLN A 126 -7.09 47.15 -12.65
C GLN A 126 -6.47 48.55 -12.58
N TYR A 127 -6.08 49.01 -11.40
CA TYR A 127 -5.36 50.29 -11.26
C TYR A 127 -4.05 50.26 -12.04
N ILE A 128 -3.20 49.27 -11.79
CA ILE A 128 -1.88 49.18 -12.42
C ILE A 128 -2.02 49.00 -13.94
N TRP A 129 -2.94 48.14 -14.38
CA TRP A 129 -3.16 47.86 -15.80
C TRP A 129 -3.69 49.08 -16.57
N ARG A 130 -4.60 49.87 -15.98
CA ARG A 130 -5.15 51.08 -16.61
C ARG A 130 -4.18 52.26 -16.55
N LEU A 131 -3.53 52.49 -15.41
CA LEU A 131 -2.60 53.62 -15.23
C LEU A 131 -1.25 53.40 -15.91
N LYS A 132 -0.78 52.15 -16.02
CA LYS A 132 0.51 51.79 -16.63
C LYS A 132 1.65 52.66 -16.09
N LYS A 133 2.33 53.43 -16.96
CA LYS A 133 3.44 54.32 -16.59
C LYS A 133 2.99 55.54 -15.78
N GLU A 134 1.69 55.83 -15.77
CA GLU A 134 1.10 56.95 -15.03
C GLU A 134 0.66 56.56 -13.62
N ALA A 135 0.90 55.31 -13.21
CA ALA A 135 0.67 54.85 -11.84
C ALA A 135 1.61 55.62 -10.89
N PRO A 136 1.08 56.35 -9.89
CA PRO A 136 1.90 57.13 -8.97
C PRO A 136 2.91 56.24 -8.24
N SER A 137 4.19 56.61 -8.28
CA SER A 137 5.27 55.78 -7.74
C SER A 137 5.17 55.58 -6.22
N ASN A 138 4.63 56.57 -5.50
CA ASN A 138 4.32 56.48 -4.07
C ASN A 138 3.26 55.40 -3.78
N CYS A 139 2.20 55.31 -4.59
CA CYS A 139 1.17 54.28 -4.45
C CYS A 139 1.74 52.88 -4.73
N LEU A 140 2.60 52.74 -5.75
CA LEU A 140 3.28 51.47 -6.03
C LEU A 140 4.19 51.04 -4.88
N LYS A 141 5.00 51.96 -4.33
CA LYS A 141 5.85 51.70 -3.15
C LYS A 141 5.04 51.24 -1.93
N GLN A 142 3.81 51.74 -1.76
CA GLN A 142 2.94 51.33 -0.65
C GLN A 142 2.24 49.98 -0.87
N THR A 143 1.97 49.60 -2.12
CA THR A 143 1.11 48.45 -2.46
C THR A 143 1.90 47.22 -2.87
N LEU A 144 3.02 47.38 -3.58
CA LEU A 144 3.78 46.24 -4.13
C LEU A 144 4.42 45.35 -3.05
N PRO A 145 4.99 45.86 -1.93
CA PRO A 145 5.47 44.99 -0.86
C PRO A 145 4.36 44.11 -0.26
N PHE A 146 3.15 44.65 -0.12
CA PHE A 146 1.98 43.91 0.36
C PHE A 146 1.41 42.94 -0.68
N LEU A 147 1.52 43.26 -1.97
CA LEU A 147 1.23 42.32 -3.05
C LEU A 147 2.19 41.12 -2.99
N LEU A 148 3.50 41.36 -2.84
CA LEU A 148 4.49 40.30 -2.70
C LEU A 148 4.22 39.45 -1.45
N PHE A 149 3.87 40.09 -0.32
CA PHE A 149 3.40 39.38 0.88
C PHE A 149 2.17 38.50 0.62
N SER A 150 1.25 38.94 -0.25
CA SER A 150 0.05 38.18 -0.66
C SER A 150 0.37 36.93 -1.49
N THR A 151 1.54 36.85 -2.13
CA THR A 151 1.97 35.64 -2.87
C THR A 151 2.27 34.45 -1.95
N ALA A 152 2.40 34.70 -0.63
CA ALA A 152 2.66 33.70 0.40
C ALA A 152 1.44 33.41 1.30
N ASP A 153 0.23 33.83 0.90
CA ASP A 153 -1.01 33.63 1.66
C ASP A 153 -1.35 32.13 1.82
N HIS A 154 -2.01 31.78 2.94
CA HIS A 154 -2.51 30.41 3.15
C HIS A 154 -3.64 30.02 2.19
N SER A 155 -4.40 30.98 1.67
CA SER A 155 -5.47 30.74 0.71
C SER A 155 -4.92 30.68 -0.71
N ILE A 156 -5.05 29.50 -1.33
CA ILE A 156 -4.67 29.27 -2.75
C ILE A 156 -5.35 30.28 -3.69
N GLN A 157 -6.59 30.68 -3.40
CA GLN A 157 -7.30 31.68 -4.20
C GLN A 157 -6.62 33.05 -4.17
N VAL A 158 -6.12 33.47 -3.00
CA VAL A 158 -5.42 34.74 -2.82
C VAL A 158 -4.08 34.69 -3.55
N VAL A 159 -3.30 33.63 -3.34
CA VAL A 159 -2.02 33.39 -4.03
C VAL A 159 -2.19 33.45 -5.55
N LYS A 160 -3.20 32.74 -6.10
CA LYS A 160 -3.52 32.77 -7.53
C LYS A 160 -3.83 34.18 -8.02
N SER A 161 -4.62 34.96 -7.28
CA SER A 161 -4.92 36.34 -7.67
C SER A 161 -3.72 37.29 -7.61
N ALA A 162 -2.81 37.11 -6.65
CA ALA A 162 -1.58 37.90 -6.57
C ALA A 162 -0.66 37.61 -7.76
N PHE A 163 -0.48 36.33 -8.13
CA PHE A 163 0.27 35.96 -9.33
C PHE A 163 -0.41 36.38 -10.62
N SER A 164 -1.76 36.33 -10.70
CA SER A 164 -2.52 36.86 -11.85
C SER A 164 -2.22 38.34 -12.06
N LEU A 165 -2.26 39.14 -10.98
CA LEU A 165 -1.90 40.56 -11.03
C LEU A 165 -0.49 40.73 -11.59
N LEU A 166 0.49 40.01 -11.03
CA LEU A 166 1.89 40.12 -11.47
C LEU A 166 2.03 39.78 -12.96
N ASN A 167 1.36 38.73 -13.43
CA ASN A 167 1.47 38.27 -14.82
C ASN A 167 0.68 39.15 -15.81
N GLU A 168 -0.46 39.70 -15.42
CA GLU A 168 -1.31 40.54 -16.28
C GLU A 168 -0.79 41.98 -16.37
N CYS A 169 -0.21 42.51 -15.28
CA CYS A 169 0.21 43.90 -15.20
C CYS A 169 1.68 44.11 -15.59
N PHE A 170 2.52 43.08 -15.48
CA PHE A 170 3.95 43.18 -15.73
C PHE A 170 4.41 42.10 -16.71
N ALA A 171 5.06 42.51 -17.80
CA ALA A 171 5.80 41.60 -18.67
C ALA A 171 6.94 40.93 -17.89
N ALA A 172 7.44 39.77 -18.35
CA ALA A 172 8.44 38.97 -17.64
C ALA A 172 9.64 39.79 -17.12
N GLU A 173 10.26 40.60 -17.97
CA GLU A 173 11.39 41.47 -17.60
C GLU A 173 11.04 42.49 -16.51
N LYS A 174 9.82 43.03 -16.54
CA LYS A 174 9.34 44.00 -15.55
C LYS A 174 8.94 43.34 -14.24
N LYS A 175 8.50 42.08 -14.30
CA LYS A 175 8.19 41.29 -13.10
C LYS A 175 9.46 41.04 -12.29
N GLU A 176 10.57 40.71 -12.94
CA GLU A 176 11.88 40.60 -12.26
C GLU A 176 12.30 41.93 -11.61
N LEU A 177 12.04 43.07 -12.28
CA LEU A 177 12.27 44.39 -11.67
C LEU A 177 11.36 44.67 -10.46
N VAL A 178 10.14 44.13 -10.43
CA VAL A 178 9.27 44.24 -9.24
C VAL A 178 9.88 43.46 -8.08
N PHE A 179 10.35 42.23 -8.30
CA PHE A 179 11.04 41.47 -7.26
C PHE A 179 12.32 42.18 -6.81
N ALA A 180 13.18 42.61 -7.73
CA ALA A 180 14.44 43.27 -7.41
C ALA A 180 14.27 44.57 -6.60
N ASN A 181 13.21 45.34 -6.86
CA ASN A 181 13.00 46.64 -6.21
C ASN A 181 12.17 46.56 -4.92
N PHE A 182 11.31 45.54 -4.74
CA PHE A 182 10.34 45.52 -3.64
C PHE A 182 10.42 44.26 -2.77
N ALA A 183 11.25 43.26 -3.10
CA ALA A 183 11.41 42.06 -2.28
C ALA A 183 11.96 42.40 -0.89
N ASP A 184 12.96 43.27 -0.78
CA ASP A 184 13.54 43.63 0.53
C ASP A 184 12.54 44.37 1.43
N ASP A 185 11.66 45.21 0.87
CA ASP A 185 10.57 45.85 1.62
C ASP A 185 9.56 44.81 2.13
N ALA A 186 9.20 43.83 1.29
CA ALA A 186 8.30 42.73 1.67
C ALA A 186 8.93 41.80 2.71
N LEU A 187 10.24 41.55 2.62
CA LEU A 187 11.01 40.77 3.58
C LEU A 187 11.14 41.50 4.92
N SER A 188 11.39 42.81 4.90
CA SER A 188 11.42 43.65 6.10
C SER A 188 10.08 43.66 6.81
N LEU A 189 8.98 43.83 6.06
CA LEU A 189 7.62 43.67 6.56
C LEU A 189 7.42 42.28 7.21
N SER A 190 7.80 41.22 6.50
CA SER A 190 7.63 39.83 6.98
C SER A 190 8.42 39.56 8.26
N LEU A 191 9.67 40.03 8.34
CA LEU A 191 10.49 39.94 9.55
C LEU A 191 9.85 40.67 10.74
N SER A 192 9.32 41.87 10.51
CA SER A 192 8.67 42.66 11.56
C SER A 192 7.39 41.98 12.09
N VAL A 193 6.62 41.34 11.21
CA VAL A 193 5.42 40.58 11.56
C VAL A 193 5.80 39.29 12.29
N ALA A 194 6.75 38.52 11.78
CA ALA A 194 7.25 37.29 12.40
C ALA A 194 7.81 37.55 13.81
N ASN A 195 8.55 38.64 13.99
CA ASN A 195 9.07 39.07 15.29
C ASN A 195 8.04 39.74 16.20
N ARG A 196 6.77 39.81 15.80
CA ARG A 196 5.66 40.40 16.56
C ARG A 196 5.86 41.87 16.90
N ARG A 197 6.58 42.61 16.06
CA ARG A 197 6.83 44.05 16.20
C ARG A 197 5.93 44.90 15.30
N HIS A 198 5.32 44.30 14.28
CA HIS A 198 4.48 45.01 13.34
C HIS A 198 3.07 45.28 13.89
N ARG A 199 2.48 46.43 13.54
CA ARG A 199 1.12 46.82 13.96
C ARG A 199 0.04 45.82 13.55
N LEU A 200 0.24 45.09 12.44
CA LEU A 200 -0.70 44.06 11.96
C LEU A 200 -0.98 42.95 12.98
N VAL A 201 -0.04 42.67 13.89
CA VAL A 201 -0.15 41.64 14.93
C VAL A 201 -0.24 42.21 16.34
N LEU A 202 0.13 43.48 16.54
CA LEU A 202 0.04 44.17 17.83
C LEU A 202 -1.34 44.81 18.06
N SER A 203 -2.00 45.27 16.99
CA SER A 203 -3.26 46.00 17.10
C SER A 203 -4.45 45.10 16.78
N PRO A 204 -5.53 45.12 17.61
CA PRO A 204 -6.76 44.38 17.30
C PRO A 204 -7.32 44.80 15.95
N GLN A 205 -7.73 43.84 15.12
CA GLN A 205 -8.36 44.20 13.85
C GLN A 205 -9.81 44.61 14.09
N LEU A 206 -10.06 45.91 14.16
CA LEU A 206 -11.40 46.47 14.39
C LEU A 206 -12.36 46.33 13.19
N LEU A 207 -11.96 45.64 12.11
CA LEU A 207 -12.72 45.51 10.86
C LEU A 207 -13.61 44.28 10.82
N THR A 208 -13.41 43.26 11.64
CA THR A 208 -14.22 42.04 11.57
C THR A 208 -14.11 41.25 12.86
N GLU A 209 -15.19 40.56 13.22
CA GLU A 209 -15.23 39.61 14.34
C GLU A 209 -15.09 38.15 13.85
N GLU A 210 -14.89 37.94 12.53
CA GLU A 210 -14.80 36.60 11.91
C GLU A 210 -13.54 35.83 12.29
N GLU A 211 -12.45 36.52 12.62
CA GLU A 211 -11.22 35.89 13.12
C GLU A 211 -10.84 36.50 14.47
N SER A 212 -10.43 35.67 15.43
CA SER A 212 -9.88 36.17 16.69
C SER A 212 -8.52 36.83 16.45
N ASN A 213 -8.11 37.75 17.34
CA ASN A 213 -6.78 38.36 17.24
C ASN A 213 -5.64 37.33 17.27
N GLU A 214 -5.86 36.21 17.98
CA GLU A 214 -4.90 35.09 18.03
C GLU A 214 -4.83 34.34 16.70
N GLN A 215 -5.98 34.00 16.10
CA GLN A 215 -6.04 33.35 14.79
C GLN A 215 -5.42 34.23 13.69
N ARG A 216 -5.70 35.54 13.74
CA ARG A 216 -5.09 36.52 12.85
C ARG A 216 -3.58 36.55 13.00
N ARG A 217 -3.09 36.62 14.24
CA ARG A 217 -1.66 36.64 14.55
C ARG A 217 -0.97 35.39 13.99
N ASP A 218 -1.53 34.21 14.24
CA ASP A 218 -0.97 32.95 13.76
C ASP A 218 -0.95 32.89 12.23
N ARG A 219 -2.03 33.31 11.57
CA ARG A 219 -2.13 33.37 10.11
C ARG A 219 -1.08 34.30 9.51
N LEU A 220 -0.92 35.51 10.05
CA LEU A 220 0.01 36.51 9.52
C LEU A 220 1.48 36.16 9.79
N ILE A 221 1.79 35.57 10.95
CA ILE A 221 3.14 35.08 11.24
C ILE A 221 3.50 33.91 10.32
N ALA A 222 2.59 32.95 10.14
CA ALA A 222 2.82 31.84 9.23
C ALA A 222 3.02 32.31 7.76
N GLN A 223 2.18 33.23 7.29
CA GLN A 223 2.35 33.89 5.99
C GLN A 223 3.70 34.62 5.88
N SER A 224 4.18 35.23 6.96
CA SER A 224 5.48 35.90 6.98
C SER A 224 6.64 34.93 6.80
N PHE A 225 6.61 33.76 7.45
CA PHE A 225 7.62 32.73 7.21
C PHE A 225 7.58 32.20 5.78
N ASN A 226 6.39 31.98 5.23
CA ASN A 226 6.24 31.56 3.82
C ASN A 226 6.74 32.64 2.84
N CYS A 227 6.56 33.93 3.18
CA CYS A 227 7.06 35.05 2.39
C CYS A 227 8.58 35.16 2.43
N ILE A 228 9.18 34.98 3.62
CA ILE A 228 10.64 34.92 3.78
C ILE A 228 11.21 33.75 2.96
N ASP A 229 10.59 32.58 3.07
CA ASP A 229 10.95 31.41 2.28
C ASP A 229 10.91 31.74 0.77
N SER A 230 9.77 32.21 0.24
CA SER A 230 9.61 32.43 -1.19
C SER A 230 10.48 33.56 -1.76
N LEU A 231 10.67 34.66 -1.02
CA LEU A 231 11.35 35.86 -1.52
C LEU A 231 12.84 35.94 -1.15
N SER A 232 13.35 35.06 -0.29
CA SER A 232 14.76 35.06 0.12
C SER A 232 15.73 35.10 -1.07
N ALA A 233 15.44 34.36 -2.15
CA ALA A 233 16.27 34.32 -3.36
C ALA A 233 16.35 35.65 -4.11
N HIS A 234 15.41 36.58 -3.85
CA HIS A 234 15.36 37.90 -4.48
C HIS A 234 15.91 39.03 -3.60
N SER A 235 16.41 38.72 -2.40
CA SER A 235 16.95 39.75 -1.50
C SER A 235 18.28 40.31 -2.00
N SER A 236 18.46 41.63 -1.94
CA SER A 236 19.75 42.26 -2.27
C SER A 236 20.80 42.07 -1.17
N ASN A 237 20.39 41.70 0.05
CA ASN A 237 21.25 41.46 1.21
C ASN A 237 20.87 40.16 1.94
N LEU A 238 20.92 39.07 1.18
CA LEU A 238 20.66 37.72 1.69
C LEU A 238 21.47 37.37 2.96
N PRO A 239 22.77 37.70 3.10
CA PRO A 239 23.51 37.37 4.33
C PRO A 239 22.93 37.99 5.59
N ASN A 240 22.52 39.27 5.54
CA ASN A 240 21.92 39.95 6.69
C ASN A 240 20.51 39.43 7.00
N LEU A 241 19.74 39.09 5.97
CA LEU A 241 18.44 38.44 6.12
C LEU A 241 18.61 37.09 6.84
N LEU A 242 19.53 36.25 6.37
CA LEU A 242 19.79 34.93 6.97
C LEU A 242 20.32 35.05 8.41
N ALA A 243 21.15 36.05 8.71
CA ALA A 243 21.58 36.32 10.08
C ALA A 243 20.38 36.67 11.00
N THR A 244 19.52 37.60 10.55
CA THR A 244 18.35 38.05 11.31
C THR A 244 17.32 36.93 11.50
N VAL A 245 17.08 36.14 10.46
CA VAL A 245 16.22 34.95 10.54
C VAL A 245 16.88 33.90 11.44
N GLY A 246 18.18 33.73 11.34
CA GLY A 246 18.97 32.80 12.13
C GLY A 246 18.87 33.03 13.63
N ASP A 247 18.84 34.29 14.07
CA ASP A 247 18.60 34.67 15.47
C ASP A 247 17.29 34.10 16.03
N THR A 248 16.29 33.88 15.16
CA THR A 248 15.01 33.26 15.54
C THR A 248 15.20 31.80 15.95
N PHE A 249 16.15 31.09 15.34
CA PHE A 249 16.40 29.67 15.58
C PHE A 249 17.47 29.41 16.65
N THR A 250 18.40 30.35 16.84
CA THR A 250 19.49 30.23 17.82
C THR A 250 19.06 30.66 19.22
N ASN A 251 18.23 31.71 19.36
CA ASN A 251 17.80 32.23 20.65
C ASN A 251 16.46 31.63 21.13
N SER A 252 16.45 31.02 22.32
CA SER A 252 15.24 30.49 22.96
C SER A 252 14.16 31.54 23.23
N GLU A 253 14.52 32.79 23.48
CA GLU A 253 13.57 33.88 23.72
C GLU A 253 12.73 34.20 22.48
N SER A 254 13.28 33.96 21.31
CA SER A 254 12.61 34.14 20.01
C SER A 254 11.88 32.87 19.58
N LEU A 255 12.52 31.71 19.71
CA LEU A 255 11.98 30.42 19.23
C LEU A 255 10.80 29.91 20.07
N ASN A 256 10.93 29.90 21.40
CA ASN A 256 9.93 29.27 22.28
C ASN A 256 8.54 29.92 22.14
N PRO A 257 8.41 31.26 22.05
CA PRO A 257 7.10 31.88 21.82
C PRO A 257 6.47 31.50 20.48
N LEU A 258 7.26 31.29 19.42
CA LEU A 258 6.75 30.84 18.11
C LEU A 258 6.26 29.40 18.18
N MET A 259 6.96 28.54 18.92
CA MET A 259 6.57 27.15 19.14
C MET A 259 5.31 26.98 20.01
N ALA A 260 4.91 28.02 20.73
CA ALA A 260 3.67 28.07 21.49
C ALA A 260 2.44 28.51 20.65
N LEU A 261 2.65 28.99 19.42
CA LEU A 261 1.57 29.39 18.50
C LEU A 261 0.93 28.17 17.82
N GLY A 262 -0.11 28.40 17.02
CA GLY A 262 -0.83 27.35 16.29
C GLY A 262 0.03 26.55 15.30
N ASN A 263 -0.48 25.37 14.90
CA ASN A 263 0.25 24.44 14.03
C ASN A 263 0.66 25.05 12.68
N SER A 264 -0.11 26.00 12.13
CA SER A 264 0.23 26.69 10.87
C SER A 264 1.57 27.44 10.98
N VAL A 265 1.83 28.08 12.13
CA VAL A 265 3.09 28.77 12.39
C VAL A 265 4.22 27.77 12.48
N LYS A 266 4.05 26.69 13.26
CA LYS A 266 5.09 25.66 13.44
C LYS A 266 5.45 24.98 12.13
N VAL A 267 4.45 24.64 11.30
CA VAL A 267 4.68 24.06 9.96
C VAL A 267 5.49 25.01 9.08
N SER A 268 5.11 26.29 9.03
CA SER A 268 5.80 27.29 8.20
C SER A 268 7.23 27.55 8.72
N LEU A 269 7.43 27.52 10.04
CA LEU A 269 8.74 27.62 10.68
C LEU A 269 9.64 26.42 10.34
N TYR A 270 9.12 25.19 10.37
CA TYR A 270 9.88 24.01 9.97
C TYR A 270 10.27 24.03 8.48
N ARG A 271 9.38 24.48 7.60
CA ARG A 271 9.70 24.64 6.17
C ARG A 271 10.84 25.62 5.94
N LEU A 272 10.76 26.78 6.61
CA LEU A 272 11.82 27.77 6.56
C LEU A 272 13.14 27.21 7.12
N ALA A 273 13.09 26.46 8.23
CA ALA A 273 14.25 25.79 8.78
C ALA A 273 14.85 24.75 7.81
N THR A 274 14.04 23.94 7.14
CA THR A 274 14.52 22.99 6.11
C THR A 274 15.27 23.72 4.99
N LYS A 275 14.77 24.87 4.53
CA LYS A 275 15.45 25.67 3.51
C LYS A 275 16.73 26.33 4.02
N ILE A 276 16.75 26.80 5.27
CA ILE A 276 17.98 27.28 5.90
C ILE A 276 18.99 26.13 5.99
N ALA A 277 18.56 24.93 6.38
CA ALA A 277 19.42 23.75 6.45
C ALA A 277 20.01 23.34 5.09
N GLN A 278 19.35 23.67 3.98
CA GLN A 278 19.92 23.47 2.64
C GLN A 278 21.11 24.38 2.35
N ASN A 279 21.14 25.59 2.93
CA ASN A 279 22.19 26.58 2.69
C ASN A 279 23.26 26.60 3.79
N ASP A 280 22.84 26.68 5.06
CA ASP A 280 23.71 26.68 6.24
C ASP A 280 23.07 25.87 7.38
N PRO A 281 23.29 24.54 7.41
CA PRO A 281 22.76 23.68 8.47
C PRO A 281 23.38 23.96 9.83
N ASN A 282 24.61 24.49 9.90
CA ASN A 282 25.30 24.76 11.15
C ASN A 282 24.59 25.82 11.99
N LEU A 283 23.91 26.77 11.33
CA LEU A 283 23.09 27.79 11.99
C LEU A 283 22.02 27.16 12.89
N LEU A 284 21.40 26.07 12.44
CA LEU A 284 20.35 25.37 13.17
C LEU A 284 20.92 24.39 14.21
N ILE A 285 22.01 23.69 13.85
CA ILE A 285 22.64 22.66 14.69
C ILE A 285 23.30 23.25 15.95
N ARG A 286 23.91 24.44 15.84
CA ARG A 286 24.54 25.12 16.98
C ARG A 286 23.53 25.81 17.91
N GLY A 287 22.31 26.03 17.43
CA GLY A 287 21.23 26.65 18.19
C GLY A 287 20.45 25.68 19.08
N LYS A 288 19.41 26.19 19.75
CA LYS A 288 18.46 25.35 20.50
C LYS A 288 17.40 24.68 19.62
N PHE A 289 17.40 24.96 18.33
CA PHE A 289 16.40 24.47 17.39
C PHE A 289 16.33 22.94 17.31
N VAL A 290 17.47 22.24 17.23
CA VAL A 290 17.48 20.77 17.16
C VAL A 290 16.83 20.13 18.39
N THR A 291 17.06 20.68 19.58
CA THR A 291 16.40 20.22 20.82
C THR A 291 14.88 20.41 20.75
N VAL A 292 14.44 21.58 20.25
CA VAL A 292 13.01 21.87 20.04
C VAL A 292 12.42 20.93 19.00
N LEU A 293 13.12 20.70 17.89
CA LEU A 293 12.74 19.79 16.83
C LEU A 293 12.52 18.38 17.39
N PHE A 294 13.50 17.85 18.13
CA PHE A 294 13.37 16.54 18.79
C PHE A 294 12.18 16.48 19.73
N ASN A 295 11.87 17.52 20.49
CA ASN A 295 10.69 17.50 21.36
C ASN A 295 9.36 17.42 20.57
N ASN A 296 9.33 17.93 19.34
CA ASN A 296 8.13 18.01 18.52
C ASN A 296 7.98 16.89 17.47
N LEU A 297 9.02 16.06 17.23
CA LEU A 297 8.92 14.92 16.32
C LEU A 297 7.93 13.83 16.78
N ASN A 298 7.52 13.81 18.05
CA ASN A 298 6.55 12.81 18.56
C ASN A 298 5.10 13.30 18.51
N LEU A 299 4.79 14.39 17.81
CA LEU A 299 3.43 14.93 17.77
C LEU A 299 2.57 14.12 16.80
N SER A 300 1.30 13.90 17.18
CA SER A 300 0.36 13.07 16.42
C SER A 300 -0.21 13.76 15.18
N ASP A 301 0.03 15.07 15.01
CA ASP A 301 -0.38 15.85 13.83
C ASP A 301 0.51 15.49 12.63
N SER A 302 -0.09 14.89 11.60
CA SER A 302 0.62 14.37 10.42
C SER A 302 1.37 15.45 9.63
N SER A 303 0.78 16.64 9.47
CA SER A 303 1.39 17.74 8.74
C SER A 303 2.60 18.31 9.49
N LEU A 304 2.45 18.50 10.80
CA LEU A 304 3.52 18.96 11.66
C LEU A 304 4.68 17.95 11.71
N PHE A 305 4.35 16.66 11.84
CA PHE A 305 5.33 15.59 11.77
C PHE A 305 6.08 15.60 10.43
N GLN A 306 5.37 15.67 9.30
CA GLN A 306 6.00 15.65 7.97
C GLN A 306 7.08 16.72 7.83
N ASN A 307 6.76 17.98 8.16
CA ASN A 307 7.69 19.10 7.98
C ASN A 307 8.83 19.07 9.01
N ALA A 308 8.54 18.66 10.26
CA ALA A 308 9.58 18.47 11.27
C ALA A 308 10.53 17.32 10.90
N PHE A 309 9.98 16.19 10.46
CA PHE A 309 10.75 15.01 10.08
C PHE A 309 11.60 15.26 8.84
N GLU A 310 11.08 15.97 7.83
CA GLU A 310 11.84 16.40 6.67
C GLU A 310 13.05 17.27 7.08
N CYS A 311 12.82 18.24 7.97
CA CYS A 311 13.89 19.08 8.52
C CYS A 311 14.95 18.23 9.25
N PHE A 312 14.51 17.28 10.08
CA PHE A 312 15.40 16.35 10.78
C PHE A 312 16.23 15.51 9.81
N MET A 313 15.61 14.92 8.78
CA MET A 313 16.30 14.12 7.78
C MET A 313 17.36 14.93 7.02
N ARG A 314 17.07 16.19 6.70
CA ARG A 314 18.06 17.09 6.08
C ARG A 314 19.25 17.34 7.00
N LEU A 315 19.00 17.60 8.29
CA LEU A 315 20.07 17.81 9.28
C LEU A 315 20.85 16.53 9.59
N ALA A 316 20.21 15.36 9.53
CA ALA A 316 20.85 14.06 9.77
C ALA A 316 21.86 13.67 8.67
N GLN A 317 21.88 14.37 7.54
CA GLN A 317 22.91 14.23 6.52
C GLN A 317 24.23 14.90 6.91
N GLU A 318 24.21 15.83 7.87
CA GLU A 318 25.36 16.65 8.24
C GLU A 318 26.13 16.06 9.43
N ASP A 319 27.46 15.99 9.32
CA ASP A 319 28.36 15.46 10.35
C ASP A 319 28.22 16.25 11.67
N ALA A 320 28.09 17.57 11.56
CA ALA A 320 27.97 18.50 12.68
C ALA A 320 26.81 18.16 13.63
N LEU A 321 25.74 17.52 13.14
CA LEU A 321 24.63 17.09 14.01
C LEU A 321 25.12 16.07 15.04
N PHE A 322 25.92 15.10 14.61
CA PHE A 322 26.41 14.00 15.44
C PHE A 322 27.60 14.41 16.32
N GLU A 323 28.32 15.45 15.93
CA GLU A 323 29.33 16.10 16.78
C GLU A 323 28.67 16.83 17.97
N ASN A 324 27.53 17.49 17.73
CA ASN A 324 26.84 18.27 18.74
C ASN A 324 25.86 17.45 19.60
N PHE A 325 25.28 16.37 19.04
CA PHE A 325 24.27 15.55 19.71
C PHE A 325 24.72 14.10 19.75
N SER A 326 24.82 13.55 20.97
CA SER A 326 25.23 12.16 21.15
C SER A 326 24.23 11.18 20.53
N LEU A 327 24.76 10.25 19.73
CA LEU A 327 23.99 9.14 19.15
C LEU A 327 23.23 8.37 20.23
N ASP A 328 23.91 7.98 21.30
CA ASP A 328 23.38 7.08 22.33
C ASP A 328 22.34 7.72 23.24
N LYS A 329 22.47 9.01 23.55
CA LYS A 329 21.61 9.69 24.54
C LYS A 329 20.52 10.55 23.92
N ALA A 330 20.71 11.03 22.69
CA ALA A 330 19.76 11.93 22.05
C ALA A 330 19.08 11.28 20.83
N ILE A 331 19.85 10.82 19.84
CA ILE A 331 19.32 10.46 18.53
C ILE A 331 18.66 9.07 18.57
N VAL A 332 19.37 8.04 19.01
CA VAL A 332 18.84 6.67 19.07
C VAL A 332 17.59 6.59 19.95
N PRO A 333 17.57 7.09 21.20
CA PRO A 333 16.36 7.05 22.03
C PRO A 333 15.17 7.74 21.35
N LYS A 334 15.42 8.80 20.57
CA LYS A 334 14.38 9.50 19.84
C LYS A 334 13.80 8.65 18.71
N VAL A 335 14.65 8.02 17.89
CA VAL A 335 14.22 7.08 16.84
C VAL A 335 13.42 5.93 17.44
N LEU A 336 13.88 5.33 18.54
CA LEU A 336 13.12 4.28 19.22
C LEU A 336 11.75 4.80 19.67
N SER A 337 11.68 6.00 20.25
CA SER A 337 10.40 6.60 20.65
C SER A 337 9.43 6.82 19.49
N LEU A 338 9.94 7.15 18.29
CA LEU A 338 9.15 7.31 17.08
C LEU A 338 8.58 5.97 16.60
N VAL A 339 9.38 4.91 16.64
CA VAL A 339 8.97 3.55 16.24
C VAL A 339 7.95 2.96 17.22
N ARG A 340 8.14 3.20 18.53
CA ARG A 340 7.20 2.75 19.57
C ARG A 340 5.84 3.43 19.47
N LYS A 341 5.83 4.70 19.04
CA LYS A 341 4.60 5.49 18.93
C LYS A 341 3.92 5.19 17.60
N LYS A 342 2.97 4.26 17.60
CA LYS A 342 2.24 3.79 16.41
C LYS A 342 0.93 4.57 16.22
N GLU A 343 1.05 5.84 15.83
CA GLU A 343 -0.07 6.78 15.69
C GLU A 343 -0.10 7.43 14.30
N GLY A 344 -0.77 8.59 14.15
CA GLY A 344 -1.01 9.27 12.87
C GLY A 344 0.24 9.66 12.06
N HIS A 345 1.44 9.63 12.65
CA HIS A 345 2.69 9.83 11.91
C HIS A 345 3.27 8.55 11.28
N TRP A 346 2.74 7.38 11.64
CA TRP A 346 3.34 6.09 11.26
C TRP A 346 3.46 5.91 9.74
N GLU A 347 2.43 6.26 8.97
CA GLU A 347 2.46 6.06 7.51
C GLU A 347 3.58 6.87 6.83
N LEU A 348 3.87 8.06 7.35
CA LEU A 348 4.99 8.86 6.88
C LEU A 348 6.32 8.28 7.38
N LEU A 349 6.37 7.84 8.64
CA LEU A 349 7.56 7.24 9.22
C LEU A 349 7.95 5.95 8.51
N ALA A 350 7.01 5.03 8.25
CA ALA A 350 7.26 3.72 7.64
C ALA A 350 7.99 3.85 6.30
N ASN A 351 7.60 4.83 5.47
CA ASN A 351 8.23 5.10 4.17
C ASN A 351 9.64 5.71 4.28
N ALA A 352 9.96 6.34 5.40
CA ALA A 352 11.24 7.03 5.61
C ALA A 352 12.13 6.38 6.68
N LEU A 353 11.66 5.30 7.31
CA LEU A 353 12.35 4.66 8.42
C LEU A 353 13.61 3.94 7.96
N LEU A 354 13.60 3.25 6.82
CA LEU A 354 14.80 2.62 6.27
C LEU A 354 15.89 3.68 5.93
N PRO A 355 15.59 4.78 5.21
CA PRO A 355 16.55 5.87 5.02
C PRO A 355 17.13 6.39 6.34
N LEU A 356 16.28 6.71 7.33
CA LEU A 356 16.74 7.17 8.64
C LEU A 356 17.62 6.14 9.34
N PHE A 357 17.19 4.88 9.34
CA PHE A 357 17.93 3.76 9.91
C PHE A 357 19.30 3.63 9.28
N SER A 358 19.39 3.67 7.94
CA SER A 358 20.64 3.54 7.20
C SER A 358 21.61 4.67 7.52
N VAL A 359 21.14 5.92 7.60
CA VAL A 359 21.98 7.07 7.97
C VAL A 359 22.57 6.88 9.36
N ILE A 360 21.76 6.51 10.36
CA ILE A 360 22.27 6.30 11.73
C ILE A 360 23.20 5.09 11.78
N PHE A 361 22.87 4.01 11.07
CA PHE A 361 23.66 2.79 11.03
C PHE A 361 25.06 3.01 10.44
N ASP A 362 25.14 3.74 9.32
CA ASP A 362 26.40 4.08 8.67
C ASP A 362 27.23 5.07 9.52
N ARG A 363 26.58 5.93 10.31
CA ARG A 363 27.24 6.86 11.25
C ARG A 363 27.85 6.20 12.47
N ILE A 364 27.26 5.10 12.96
CA ILE A 364 27.91 4.25 13.97
C ILE A 364 29.20 3.67 13.38
N GLY A 365 29.18 3.36 12.08
CA GLY A 365 30.32 2.90 11.32
C GLY A 365 30.66 1.42 11.56
N PRO A 366 31.35 0.77 10.60
CA PRO A 366 31.72 -0.64 10.71
C PRO A 366 32.75 -0.90 11.81
N SER A 367 33.44 0.14 12.29
CA SER A 367 34.41 0.06 13.40
C SER A 367 33.79 -0.27 14.74
N ASP A 368 32.48 -0.07 14.91
CA ASP A 368 31.74 -0.39 16.14
C ASP A 368 30.57 -1.33 15.82
N ARG A 369 30.91 -2.53 15.33
CA ARG A 369 29.95 -3.57 14.92
C ARG A 369 28.98 -3.93 16.05
N GLN A 370 29.45 -4.05 17.29
CA GLN A 370 28.59 -4.36 18.44
C GLN A 370 27.51 -3.29 18.64
N LYS A 371 27.85 -2.02 18.46
CA LYS A 371 26.88 -0.92 18.55
C LYS A 371 25.91 -0.89 17.37
N GLN A 372 26.36 -1.26 16.16
CA GLN A 372 25.47 -1.46 15.00
C GLN A 372 24.46 -2.58 15.25
N VAL A 373 24.91 -3.73 15.77
CA VAL A 373 24.05 -4.85 16.16
C VAL A 373 23.04 -4.43 17.22
N LYS A 374 23.51 -3.77 18.30
CA LYS A 374 22.65 -3.28 19.39
C LYS A 374 21.62 -2.28 18.89
N PHE A 375 21.99 -1.37 18.00
CA PHE A 375 21.07 -0.40 17.40
C PHE A 375 20.01 -1.10 16.55
N ALA A 376 20.41 -1.99 15.64
CA ALA A 376 19.50 -2.77 14.81
C ALA A 376 18.45 -3.51 15.64
N PHE A 377 18.92 -4.23 16.66
CA PHE A 377 18.06 -4.97 17.57
C PHE A 377 17.14 -4.09 18.40
N SER A 378 17.64 -2.97 18.94
CA SER A 378 16.80 -2.02 19.69
C SER A 378 15.67 -1.44 18.84
N VAL A 379 15.95 -1.13 17.56
CA VAL A 379 14.94 -0.65 16.62
C VAL A 379 13.91 -1.75 16.34
N THR A 380 14.35 -2.96 15.99
CA THR A 380 13.41 -4.06 15.72
C THR A 380 12.59 -4.48 16.95
N ASP A 381 13.14 -4.41 18.15
CA ASP A 381 12.39 -4.69 19.38
C ASP A 381 11.31 -3.64 19.63
N SER A 382 11.61 -2.37 19.30
CA SER A 382 10.67 -1.26 19.44
C SER A 382 9.43 -1.39 18.54
N PHE A 383 9.46 -2.21 17.49
CA PHE A 383 8.27 -2.51 16.69
C PHE A 383 7.20 -3.27 17.51
N PHE A 384 7.62 -4.05 18.50
CA PHE A 384 6.72 -4.84 19.33
C PHE A 384 6.26 -4.11 20.61
N ASP A 385 6.81 -2.92 20.86
CA ASP A 385 6.48 -2.09 22.02
C ASP A 385 5.32 -1.13 21.69
N GLY A 386 4.30 -1.05 22.53
CA GLY A 386 3.19 -0.09 22.38
C GLY A 386 2.02 -0.57 21.52
N ALA A 387 0.85 0.02 21.72
CA ALA A 387 -0.42 -0.41 21.13
C ALA A 387 -0.61 0.03 19.66
N PHE A 388 -1.27 -0.82 18.88
CA PHE A 388 -1.72 -0.50 17.51
C PHE A 388 -3.06 0.21 17.60
N THR A 389 -3.11 1.50 17.25
CA THR A 389 -4.35 2.27 17.33
C THR A 389 -5.00 2.45 15.96
N THR A 390 -4.24 2.99 15.00
CA THR A 390 -4.79 3.53 13.73
C THR A 390 -3.92 3.28 12.50
N ILE A 391 -2.84 2.50 12.65
CA ILE A 391 -1.86 2.30 11.57
C ILE A 391 -2.29 1.20 10.61
N GLN A 392 -1.80 1.26 9.37
CA GLN A 392 -1.87 0.14 8.46
C GLN A 392 -0.83 -0.90 8.84
N ILE A 393 -1.29 -2.12 9.15
CA ILE A 393 -0.40 -3.23 9.50
C ILE A 393 0.57 -3.52 8.36
N SER A 394 0.08 -3.43 7.13
CA SER A 394 0.90 -3.67 5.95
C SER A 394 2.10 -2.72 5.84
N SER A 395 1.97 -1.44 6.22
CA SER A 395 3.09 -0.48 6.21
C SER A 395 4.05 -0.75 7.37
N TRP A 396 3.51 -1.15 8.53
CA TRP A 396 4.30 -1.60 9.68
C TRP A 396 5.15 -2.83 9.35
N SER A 397 4.56 -3.86 8.76
CA SER A 397 5.25 -5.09 8.34
C SER A 397 6.31 -4.82 7.28
N CYS A 398 6.03 -3.94 6.31
CA CYS A 398 7.02 -3.53 5.31
C CYS A 398 8.26 -2.90 5.95
N ALA A 399 8.06 -1.92 6.82
CA ALA A 399 9.17 -1.23 7.47
C ALA A 399 10.01 -2.19 8.34
N PHE A 400 9.36 -3.11 9.07
CA PHE A 400 10.07 -4.14 9.84
C PHE A 400 10.94 -5.04 8.94
N VAL A 401 10.32 -5.59 7.88
CA VAL A 401 10.98 -6.49 6.94
C VAL A 401 12.15 -5.80 6.25
N GLU A 402 12.02 -4.53 5.86
CA GLU A 402 13.09 -3.76 5.23
C GLU A 402 14.28 -3.55 6.16
N ILE A 403 14.05 -3.22 7.43
CA ILE A 403 15.12 -3.07 8.43
C ILE A 403 15.80 -4.42 8.69
N CYS A 404 15.04 -5.52 8.79
CA CYS A 404 15.61 -6.85 8.95
C CYS A 404 16.48 -7.25 7.74
N LYS A 405 15.97 -7.04 6.52
CA LYS A 405 16.72 -7.29 5.28
C LYS A 405 18.00 -6.49 5.22
N PHE A 406 17.92 -5.19 5.52
CA PHE A 406 19.08 -4.30 5.55
C PHE A 406 20.11 -4.76 6.60
N SER A 407 19.67 -5.03 7.82
CA SER A 407 20.53 -5.45 8.93
C SER A 407 21.24 -6.76 8.61
N LEU A 408 20.52 -7.76 8.09
CA LEU A 408 21.10 -9.03 7.68
C LEU A 408 22.15 -8.82 6.58
N VAL A 409 21.84 -8.03 5.55
CA VAL A 409 22.78 -7.78 4.45
C VAL A 409 24.03 -7.06 4.93
N LYS A 410 23.90 -6.03 5.77
CA LYS A 410 25.04 -5.25 6.23
C LYS A 410 25.90 -5.98 7.26
N LEU A 411 25.29 -6.66 8.23
CA LEU A 411 26.00 -7.26 9.37
C LEU A 411 26.53 -8.67 9.11
N LEU A 412 25.91 -9.40 8.18
CA LEU A 412 26.33 -10.77 7.82
C LEU A 412 27.10 -10.82 6.50
N PHE A 413 26.73 -10.00 5.50
CA PHE A 413 27.34 -10.05 4.17
C PHE A 413 28.18 -8.81 3.82
N GLY A 414 28.15 -7.75 4.65
CA GLY A 414 28.78 -6.45 4.35
C GLY A 414 30.09 -6.18 5.07
N THR A 415 30.34 -6.84 6.20
CA THR A 415 31.56 -6.73 7.01
C THR A 415 32.04 -8.14 7.39
N GLU A 416 33.33 -8.40 7.30
CA GLU A 416 33.91 -9.65 7.79
C GLU A 416 33.63 -9.77 9.30
N CYS A 417 32.96 -10.85 9.72
CA CYS A 417 32.80 -11.15 11.13
C CYS A 417 34.19 -11.33 11.77
N GLU A 418 34.43 -10.68 12.91
CA GLU A 418 35.68 -10.82 13.65
C GLU A 418 35.88 -12.27 14.16
N SER A 419 34.77 -12.98 14.42
CA SER A 419 34.76 -14.39 14.81
C SER A 419 33.47 -15.11 14.38
N ASP A 420 33.54 -16.44 14.27
CA ASP A 420 32.37 -17.32 14.06
C ASP A 420 31.39 -17.25 15.23
N GLU A 421 31.87 -16.99 16.46
CA GLU A 421 31.03 -16.85 17.66
C GLU A 421 30.12 -15.61 17.55
N ASP A 422 30.66 -14.48 17.11
CA ASP A 422 29.87 -13.25 16.94
C ASP A 422 28.82 -13.38 15.83
N GLU A 423 29.11 -14.13 14.77
CA GLU A 423 28.13 -14.46 13.74
C GLU A 423 26.97 -15.28 14.32
N SER A 424 27.31 -16.31 15.11
CA SER A 424 26.32 -17.19 15.72
C SER A 424 25.41 -16.46 16.72
N GLU A 425 25.97 -15.56 17.54
CA GLU A 425 25.19 -14.75 18.47
C GLU A 425 24.24 -13.80 17.73
N PHE A 426 24.76 -13.09 16.71
CA PHE A 426 23.95 -12.22 15.88
C PHE A 426 22.79 -12.97 15.20
N LEU A 427 23.08 -14.10 14.55
CA LEU A 427 22.08 -14.90 13.85
C LEU A 427 21.01 -15.42 14.82
N THR A 428 21.40 -15.92 15.99
CA THR A 428 20.46 -16.39 17.01
C THR A 428 19.50 -15.27 17.43
N GLN A 429 20.04 -14.09 17.71
CA GLN A 429 19.26 -12.91 18.09
C GLN A 429 18.39 -12.37 16.95
N PHE A 430 18.86 -12.45 15.71
CA PHE A 430 18.11 -12.08 14.52
C PHE A 430 16.91 -13.02 14.33
N PHE A 431 17.13 -14.33 14.35
CA PHE A 431 16.07 -15.32 14.17
C PHE A 431 15.03 -15.29 15.29
N LEU A 432 15.42 -15.02 16.53
CA LEU A 432 14.48 -14.80 17.63
C LEU A 432 13.44 -13.70 17.29
N ARG A 433 13.87 -12.61 16.66
CA ARG A 433 13.01 -11.49 16.27
C ARG A 433 12.16 -11.81 15.04
N VAL A 434 12.70 -12.59 14.09
CA VAL A 434 11.92 -13.11 12.95
C VAL A 434 10.82 -14.05 13.45
N THR A 435 11.11 -14.93 14.40
CA THR A 435 10.12 -15.81 15.04
C THR A 435 9.06 -14.99 15.76
N LYS A 436 9.46 -14.01 16.58
CA LYS A 436 8.53 -13.09 17.26
C LYS A 436 7.64 -12.32 16.27
N PHE A 437 8.19 -11.84 15.17
CA PHE A 437 7.43 -11.20 14.09
C PHE A 437 6.41 -12.16 13.47
N THR A 438 6.84 -13.38 13.20
CA THR A 438 5.99 -14.42 12.63
C THR A 438 4.82 -14.75 13.56
N ASP A 439 5.10 -14.99 14.85
CA ASP A 439 4.07 -15.26 15.86
C ASP A 439 3.06 -14.12 15.94
N PHE A 440 3.55 -12.88 15.96
CA PHE A 440 2.72 -11.69 16.02
C PHE A 440 1.81 -11.56 14.79
N ILE A 441 2.34 -11.78 13.57
CA ILE A 441 1.55 -11.77 12.34
C ILE A 441 0.49 -12.88 12.32
N LEU A 442 0.84 -14.08 12.77
CA LEU A 442 -0.05 -15.24 12.74
C LEU A 442 -1.12 -15.23 13.85
N SER A 443 -0.89 -14.55 14.98
CA SER A 443 -1.83 -14.51 16.09
C SER A 443 -2.86 -13.39 15.96
N ASP A 444 -2.43 -12.20 15.54
CA ASP A 444 -3.19 -10.97 15.77
C ASP A 444 -3.76 -10.35 14.48
N PHE A 445 -3.43 -10.90 13.30
CA PHE A 445 -3.72 -10.23 12.01
C PHE A 445 -4.40 -11.12 10.96
N PRO A 446 -5.14 -10.51 10.01
CA PRO A 446 -5.85 -11.25 8.98
C PRO A 446 -4.92 -11.87 7.95
N VAL A 447 -5.42 -12.93 7.28
CA VAL A 447 -4.71 -13.69 6.24
C VAL A 447 -4.17 -12.81 5.10
N SER A 448 -4.76 -11.63 4.84
CA SER A 448 -4.26 -10.68 3.83
C SER A 448 -2.80 -10.29 4.04
N GLU A 449 -2.35 -10.19 5.29
CA GLU A 449 -0.98 -9.76 5.64
C GLU A 449 0.07 -10.86 5.45
N TYR A 450 -0.35 -12.12 5.33
CA TYR A 450 0.55 -13.27 5.25
C TYR A 450 1.43 -13.29 3.99
N ALA A 451 1.03 -12.59 2.92
CA ALA A 451 1.80 -12.55 1.68
C ALA A 451 3.19 -11.92 1.90
N LYS A 452 3.26 -10.82 2.65
CA LYS A 452 4.53 -10.12 2.92
C LYS A 452 5.46 -10.94 3.81
N LEU A 453 4.89 -11.63 4.80
CA LEU A 453 5.66 -12.56 5.64
C LEU A 453 6.20 -13.72 4.79
N ALA A 454 5.39 -14.24 3.86
CA ALA A 454 5.79 -15.34 2.97
C ALA A 454 6.96 -14.92 2.06
N ASP A 455 6.85 -13.75 1.44
CA ASP A 455 7.92 -13.17 0.62
C ASP A 455 9.20 -12.94 1.43
N PHE A 456 9.08 -12.55 2.70
CA PHE A 456 10.23 -12.34 3.57
C PHE A 456 10.91 -13.66 3.94
N VAL A 457 10.15 -14.70 4.33
CA VAL A 457 10.69 -16.03 4.65
C VAL A 457 11.32 -16.67 3.40
N ALA A 458 10.70 -16.56 2.24
CA ALA A 458 11.27 -17.03 0.98
C ALA A 458 12.57 -16.28 0.61
N TRP A 459 12.61 -14.96 0.85
CA TRP A 459 13.83 -14.18 0.68
C TRP A 459 14.95 -14.62 1.63
N LEU A 460 14.63 -14.96 2.89
CA LEU A 460 15.61 -15.50 3.85
C LEU A 460 16.17 -16.84 3.34
N GLN A 461 15.31 -17.76 2.90
CA GLN A 461 15.74 -19.04 2.33
C GLN A 461 16.71 -18.83 1.16
N LEU A 462 16.38 -17.91 0.25
CA LEU A 462 17.22 -17.59 -0.89
C LEU A 462 18.59 -17.04 -0.47
N LYS A 463 18.61 -16.12 0.49
CA LYS A 463 19.84 -15.45 0.91
C LYS A 463 20.77 -16.31 1.74
N LEU A 464 20.21 -17.26 2.49
CA LEU A 464 20.90 -18.20 3.35
C LEU A 464 21.19 -19.56 2.68
N SER A 465 20.92 -19.67 1.37
CA SER A 465 21.12 -20.89 0.58
C SER A 465 22.54 -21.48 0.68
N PRO A 466 22.70 -22.80 0.37
CA PRO A 466 23.90 -23.58 0.71
C PRO A 466 25.20 -22.96 0.19
N GLY A 467 26.17 -22.77 1.09
CA GLY A 467 27.50 -22.26 0.77
C GLY A 467 27.94 -21.02 1.56
N LYS A 468 27.09 -20.48 2.45
CA LYS A 468 27.42 -19.26 3.23
C LYS A 468 27.63 -19.50 4.72
N SER A 469 26.69 -20.13 5.42
CA SER A 469 26.80 -20.41 6.87
C SER A 469 25.95 -21.62 7.23
N ALA A 470 26.57 -22.69 7.76
CA ALA A 470 25.86 -23.90 8.16
C ALA A 470 24.94 -23.64 9.35
N PHE A 471 25.36 -22.79 10.28
CA PHE A 471 24.60 -22.39 11.45
C PHE A 471 23.35 -21.57 11.07
N ALA A 472 23.45 -20.69 10.06
CA ALA A 472 22.28 -19.97 9.56
C ALA A 472 21.21 -20.90 8.95
N LEU A 473 21.63 -22.00 8.29
CA LEU A 473 20.72 -23.02 7.77
C LEU A 473 20.04 -23.81 8.90
N GLU A 474 20.75 -24.07 9.99
CA GLU A 474 20.20 -24.71 11.19
C GLU A 474 19.10 -23.84 11.81
N LEU A 475 19.37 -22.56 12.09
CA LEU A 475 18.37 -21.61 12.61
C LEU A 475 17.19 -21.41 11.66
N PHE A 476 17.42 -21.41 10.35
CA PHE A 476 16.32 -21.38 9.39
C PHE A 476 15.47 -22.67 9.46
N SER A 477 16.10 -23.83 9.64
CA SER A 477 15.38 -25.08 9.86
C SER A 477 14.60 -25.08 11.18
N GLU A 478 15.10 -24.43 12.23
CA GLU A 478 14.34 -24.22 13.48
C GLU A 478 13.11 -23.33 13.25
N LEU A 479 13.24 -22.25 12.48
CA LEU A 479 12.10 -21.41 12.09
C LEU A 479 11.05 -22.21 11.31
N GLU A 480 11.48 -23.05 10.37
CA GLU A 480 10.57 -23.96 9.64
C GLU A 480 9.86 -24.92 10.60
N GLN A 481 10.58 -25.54 11.54
CA GLN A 481 9.98 -26.44 12.54
C GLN A 481 9.00 -25.71 13.46
N HIS A 482 9.32 -24.49 13.87
CA HIS A 482 8.42 -23.63 14.65
C HIS A 482 7.12 -23.36 13.88
N LEU A 483 7.22 -22.96 12.61
CA LEU A 483 6.06 -22.74 11.74
C LEU A 483 5.16 -23.98 11.59
N LEU A 484 5.77 -25.16 11.48
CA LEU A 484 5.07 -26.45 11.43
C LEU A 484 4.40 -26.79 12.76
N SER A 485 5.02 -26.43 13.89
CA SER A 485 4.45 -26.64 15.22
C SER A 485 3.20 -25.82 15.47
N LEU A 486 3.04 -24.68 14.77
CA LEU A 486 1.88 -23.78 14.87
C LEU A 486 0.65 -24.26 14.08
N LEU A 487 0.71 -25.40 13.38
CA LEU A 487 -0.46 -25.96 12.70
C LEU A 487 -1.58 -26.28 13.72
N PRO A 488 -2.86 -25.99 13.39
CA PRO A 488 -3.36 -25.51 12.10
C PRO A 488 -3.36 -23.98 11.90
N LYS A 489 -2.91 -23.18 12.88
CA LYS A 489 -2.97 -21.71 12.80
C LYS A 489 -2.13 -21.13 11.65
N SER A 490 -0.99 -21.75 11.36
CA SER A 490 -0.09 -21.35 10.28
C SER A 490 -0.53 -21.82 8.89
N ASP A 491 -1.63 -22.57 8.75
CA ASP A 491 -2.03 -23.25 7.51
C ASP A 491 -2.18 -22.31 6.29
N ALA A 492 -2.94 -21.23 6.46
CA ALA A 492 -3.15 -20.24 5.40
C ALA A 492 -1.86 -19.47 5.03
N PHE A 493 -0.94 -19.32 5.99
CA PHE A 493 0.37 -18.73 5.74
C PHE A 493 1.27 -19.69 4.96
N LEU A 494 1.38 -20.95 5.40
CA LEU A 494 2.17 -21.99 4.74
C LEU A 494 1.70 -22.21 3.29
N THR A 495 0.39 -22.09 3.06
CA THR A 495 -0.23 -22.14 1.73
C THR A 495 0.28 -21.03 0.81
N LYS A 496 0.50 -19.81 1.34
CA LYS A 496 1.09 -18.69 0.58
C LYS A 496 2.60 -18.82 0.45
N LEU A 497 3.27 -19.33 1.49
CA LEU A 497 4.71 -19.56 1.48
C LEU A 497 5.12 -20.53 0.36
N LEU A 498 4.36 -21.62 0.17
CA LEU A 498 4.60 -22.57 -0.92
C LEU A 498 4.53 -21.94 -2.32
N ASP A 499 3.77 -20.87 -2.51
CA ASP A 499 3.66 -20.18 -3.81
C ASP A 499 4.95 -19.43 -4.19
N VAL A 500 5.74 -19.02 -3.19
CA VAL A 500 6.88 -18.13 -3.36
C VAL A 500 8.24 -18.78 -3.08
N LEU A 501 8.26 -19.97 -2.46
CA LEU A 501 9.50 -20.72 -2.19
C LEU A 501 10.11 -21.28 -3.47
N GLN A 502 11.42 -21.11 -3.64
CA GLN A 502 12.16 -21.74 -4.75
C GLN A 502 12.29 -23.27 -4.56
N GLU A 503 12.50 -23.72 -3.32
CA GLU A 503 12.57 -25.15 -2.98
C GLU A 503 11.23 -25.69 -2.45
N ASN A 504 10.11 -25.25 -3.04
CA ASN A 504 8.76 -25.59 -2.61
C ASN A 504 8.51 -27.11 -2.52
N GLY A 505 9.11 -27.92 -3.39
CA GLY A 505 8.99 -29.39 -3.33
C GLY A 505 9.65 -30.03 -2.11
N LYS A 506 10.82 -29.52 -1.67
CA LYS A 506 11.48 -30.00 -0.44
C LYS A 506 10.70 -29.59 0.80
N PHE A 507 10.23 -28.35 0.84
CA PHE A 507 9.41 -27.85 1.94
C PHE A 507 8.04 -28.55 2.01
N GLY A 508 7.41 -28.76 0.84
CA GLY A 508 6.19 -29.56 0.71
C GLY A 508 6.35 -30.97 1.26
N LEU A 509 7.49 -31.62 1.02
CA LEU A 509 7.77 -32.92 1.63
C LEU A 509 7.91 -32.83 3.16
N LYS A 510 8.59 -31.81 3.68
CA LYS A 510 8.71 -31.59 5.14
C LYS A 510 7.34 -31.41 5.80
N LEU A 511 6.43 -30.68 5.15
CA LEU A 511 5.04 -30.51 5.59
C LEU A 511 4.32 -31.85 5.76
N LEU A 512 4.49 -32.78 4.82
CA LEU A 512 3.82 -34.08 4.85
C LEU A 512 4.40 -35.07 5.86
N VAL A 513 5.67 -34.91 6.22
CA VAL A 513 6.34 -35.81 7.17
C VAL A 513 6.28 -35.26 8.60
N CYS A 514 5.76 -34.04 8.81
CA CYS A 514 5.72 -33.46 10.14
C CYS A 514 4.74 -34.22 11.07
N PRO A 515 5.02 -34.28 12.39
CA PRO A 515 4.15 -34.97 13.36
C PRO A 515 2.71 -34.45 13.36
N ASN A 516 2.52 -33.17 13.03
CA ASN A 516 1.22 -32.50 12.99
C ASN A 516 0.56 -32.55 11.60
N SER A 517 1.01 -33.44 10.70
CA SER A 517 0.51 -33.54 9.32
C SER A 517 -0.99 -33.83 9.22
N SER A 518 -1.60 -34.42 10.25
CA SER A 518 -3.05 -34.64 10.32
C SER A 518 -3.87 -33.36 10.49
N ALA A 519 -3.25 -32.28 11.00
CA ALA A 519 -3.86 -30.97 11.20
C ALA A 519 -3.80 -30.06 9.95
N ILE A 520 -3.16 -30.53 8.87
CA ILE A 520 -3.05 -29.81 7.60
C ILE A 520 -4.43 -29.71 6.92
N SER A 521 -4.80 -28.53 6.45
CA SER A 521 -6.02 -28.35 5.65
C SER A 521 -5.90 -29.04 4.29
N ASN A 522 -7.02 -29.37 3.66
CA ASN A 522 -6.99 -29.95 2.32
C ASN A 522 -6.33 -29.00 1.31
N SER A 523 -6.54 -27.68 1.44
CA SER A 523 -5.88 -26.65 0.62
C SER A 523 -4.35 -26.72 0.71
N LEU A 524 -3.80 -26.77 1.93
CA LEU A 524 -2.36 -26.86 2.14
C LEU A 524 -1.80 -28.23 1.69
N LEU A 525 -2.54 -29.31 1.91
CA LEU A 525 -2.20 -30.65 1.42
C LEU A 525 -2.13 -30.68 -0.11
N ILE A 526 -3.13 -30.12 -0.79
CA ILE A 526 -3.21 -30.01 -2.24
C ILE A 526 -2.00 -29.25 -2.78
N LYS A 527 -1.72 -28.06 -2.23
CA LYS A 527 -0.55 -27.27 -2.66
C LYS A 527 0.77 -27.97 -2.41
N SER A 528 0.92 -28.64 -1.26
CA SER A 528 2.15 -29.38 -0.93
C SER A 528 2.39 -30.51 -1.94
N ALA A 529 1.32 -31.23 -2.31
CA ALA A 529 1.39 -32.29 -3.29
C ALA A 529 1.70 -31.75 -4.70
N GLU A 530 1.07 -30.66 -5.13
CA GLU A 530 1.34 -29.98 -6.41
C GLU A 530 2.81 -29.51 -6.48
N ALA A 531 3.36 -28.95 -5.39
CA ALA A 531 4.76 -28.54 -5.30
C ALA A 531 5.74 -29.73 -5.42
N ILE A 532 5.43 -30.85 -4.75
CA ILE A 532 6.25 -32.08 -4.87
C ILE A 532 6.19 -32.62 -6.30
N LEU A 533 4.98 -32.73 -6.87
CA LEU A 533 4.77 -33.24 -8.22
C LEU A 533 5.49 -32.40 -9.28
N SER A 534 5.56 -31.07 -9.12
CA SER A 534 6.25 -30.18 -10.05
C SER A 534 7.77 -30.17 -9.88
N SER A 535 8.29 -30.42 -8.66
CA SER A 535 9.72 -30.33 -8.35
C SER A 535 10.61 -31.46 -8.89
N GLY A 536 10.05 -32.46 -9.59
CA GLY A 536 10.83 -33.59 -10.13
C GLY A 536 11.49 -34.47 -9.08
N THR A 537 11.00 -34.44 -7.83
CA THR A 537 11.53 -35.21 -6.70
C THR A 537 11.56 -36.71 -6.94
N ASP A 538 12.52 -37.39 -6.29
CA ASP A 538 12.72 -38.84 -6.34
C ASP A 538 11.40 -39.61 -6.15
N PRO A 539 11.03 -40.52 -7.08
CA PRO A 539 9.83 -41.34 -6.99
C PRO A 539 9.64 -42.10 -5.68
N SER A 540 10.72 -42.38 -4.93
CA SER A 540 10.64 -43.00 -3.60
C SER A 540 9.85 -42.17 -2.58
N LYS A 541 9.78 -40.85 -2.77
CA LYS A 541 9.08 -39.91 -1.88
C LYS A 541 7.58 -39.82 -2.16
N PHE A 542 7.11 -40.33 -3.30
CA PHE A 542 5.69 -40.37 -3.64
C PHE A 542 4.90 -41.38 -2.80
N ASP A 543 5.56 -42.39 -2.23
CA ASP A 543 4.90 -43.43 -1.42
C ASP A 543 4.27 -42.87 -0.15
N HIS A 544 4.94 -41.91 0.51
CA HIS A 544 4.42 -41.26 1.72
C HIS A 544 3.27 -40.30 1.39
N LEU A 545 3.40 -39.54 0.29
CA LEU A 545 2.34 -38.67 -0.22
C LEU A 545 1.10 -39.49 -0.61
N LEU A 546 1.29 -40.64 -1.27
CA LEU A 546 0.22 -41.58 -1.62
C LEU A 546 -0.54 -42.03 -0.37
N ALA A 547 0.17 -42.44 0.70
CA ALA A 547 -0.45 -42.87 1.95
C ALA A 547 -1.30 -41.76 2.58
N ILE A 548 -0.78 -40.53 2.68
CA ILE A 548 -1.48 -39.40 3.29
C ILE A 548 -2.71 -39.00 2.49
N VAL A 549 -2.57 -38.83 1.18
CA VAL A 549 -3.69 -38.44 0.30
C VAL A 549 -4.78 -39.50 0.34
N THR A 550 -4.41 -40.79 0.33
CA THR A 550 -5.36 -41.90 0.41
C THR A 550 -6.14 -41.88 1.74
N VAL A 551 -5.45 -41.73 2.88
CA VAL A 551 -6.11 -41.63 4.20
C VAL A 551 -7.04 -40.41 4.26
N ARG A 552 -6.65 -39.28 3.67
CA ARG A 552 -7.49 -38.07 3.67
C ARG A 552 -8.75 -38.25 2.83
N ILE A 553 -8.63 -38.86 1.64
CA ILE A 553 -9.79 -39.21 0.82
C ILE A 553 -10.68 -40.21 1.58
N GLN A 554 -10.11 -41.12 2.39
CA GLN A 554 -10.89 -42.07 3.20
C GLN A 554 -11.78 -41.37 4.21
N MET A 555 -11.21 -40.42 4.94
CA MET A 555 -11.96 -39.66 5.94
C MET A 555 -13.10 -38.84 5.33
N VAL A 556 -12.98 -38.39 4.08
CA VAL A 556 -14.01 -37.58 3.40
C VAL A 556 -15.03 -38.45 2.68
N GLY A 557 -14.63 -39.60 2.13
CA GLY A 557 -15.51 -40.53 1.42
C GLY A 557 -16.61 -41.14 2.29
N ASP A 558 -16.43 -41.14 3.62
CA ASP A 558 -17.47 -41.53 4.59
C ASP A 558 -18.58 -40.47 4.77
N SER A 559 -18.42 -39.28 4.18
CA SER A 559 -19.41 -38.19 4.21
C SER A 559 -20.20 -38.10 2.89
N ILE A 560 -21.49 -37.77 2.98
CA ILE A 560 -22.41 -37.75 1.83
C ILE A 560 -22.15 -36.48 1.00
N GLY A 561 -21.18 -36.55 0.09
CA GLY A 561 -20.92 -35.54 -0.95
C GLY A 561 -19.44 -35.21 -1.13
N PHE A 562 -18.97 -35.20 -2.39
CA PHE A 562 -17.62 -34.75 -2.74
C PHE A 562 -17.61 -33.24 -3.01
N ASP A 563 -16.81 -32.49 -2.27
CA ASP A 563 -16.55 -31.08 -2.55
C ASP A 563 -15.40 -30.88 -3.56
N SER A 564 -15.19 -29.64 -3.99
CA SER A 564 -14.15 -29.31 -4.98
C SER A 564 -12.72 -29.65 -4.50
N GLU A 565 -12.47 -29.64 -3.19
CA GLU A 565 -11.16 -29.99 -2.62
C GLU A 565 -10.91 -31.48 -2.72
N THR A 566 -11.95 -32.29 -2.46
CA THR A 566 -11.86 -33.75 -2.56
C THR A 566 -11.61 -34.19 -3.99
N VAL A 567 -12.27 -33.56 -4.97
CA VAL A 567 -12.00 -33.79 -6.41
C VAL A 567 -10.54 -33.48 -6.76
N ARG A 568 -9.97 -32.39 -6.23
CA ARG A 568 -8.55 -32.05 -6.45
C ARG A 568 -7.60 -33.06 -5.79
N LEU A 569 -7.91 -33.54 -4.58
CA LEU A 569 -7.15 -34.61 -3.93
C LEU A 569 -7.16 -35.90 -4.74
N ILE A 570 -8.31 -36.27 -5.33
CA ILE A 570 -8.43 -37.42 -6.24
C ILE A 570 -7.57 -37.20 -7.50
N ASN A 571 -7.58 -36.02 -8.10
CA ASN A 571 -6.73 -35.71 -9.26
C ASN A 571 -5.23 -35.83 -8.91
N ILE A 572 -4.82 -35.33 -7.74
CA ILE A 572 -3.46 -35.47 -7.24
C ILE A 572 -3.10 -36.94 -7.05
N LEU A 573 -4.01 -37.74 -6.47
CA LEU A 573 -3.83 -39.18 -6.34
C LEU A 573 -3.57 -39.81 -7.70
N CYS A 574 -4.40 -39.52 -8.72
CA CYS A 574 -4.20 -40.03 -10.07
C CYS A 574 -2.84 -39.62 -10.67
N GLN A 575 -2.40 -38.38 -10.47
CA GLN A 575 -1.09 -37.92 -10.95
C GLN A 575 0.08 -38.65 -10.27
N ILE A 576 -0.03 -38.92 -8.97
CA ILE A 576 0.95 -39.72 -8.23
C ILE A 576 1.01 -41.15 -8.79
N LEU A 577 -0.15 -41.76 -9.04
CA LEU A 577 -0.24 -43.11 -9.61
C LEU A 577 0.40 -43.16 -11.00
N ALA A 578 0.11 -42.20 -11.88
CA ALA A 578 0.70 -42.12 -13.21
C ALA A 578 2.23 -41.97 -13.18
N LYS A 579 2.77 -41.15 -12.26
CA LYS A 579 4.23 -41.00 -12.10
C LYS A 579 4.92 -42.23 -11.49
N THR A 580 4.18 -43.06 -10.76
CA THR A 580 4.70 -44.30 -10.14
C THR A 580 4.53 -45.54 -11.02
N GLU A 581 3.70 -45.47 -12.07
CA GLU A 581 3.34 -46.57 -12.98
C GLU A 581 4.53 -47.17 -13.76
N ASN A 582 5.64 -46.43 -13.89
CA ASN A 582 6.90 -46.98 -14.41
C ASN A 582 7.52 -48.09 -13.52
N ARG A 583 6.96 -48.35 -12.33
CA ARG A 583 7.28 -49.51 -11.48
C ARG A 583 6.14 -50.54 -11.57
N ARG A 584 6.15 -51.33 -12.64
CA ARG A 584 5.13 -52.31 -13.09
C ARG A 584 4.52 -53.28 -12.04
N ASN A 585 4.97 -53.32 -10.79
CA ASN A 585 4.60 -54.38 -9.84
C ASN A 585 4.08 -53.92 -8.46
N SER A 586 3.80 -52.64 -8.17
CA SER A 586 3.48 -52.24 -6.78
C SER A 586 2.20 -51.45 -6.52
N LEU A 587 1.41 -51.08 -7.54
CA LEU A 587 0.20 -50.27 -7.30
C LEU A 587 -0.88 -51.09 -6.58
N ALA A 588 -1.14 -52.29 -7.09
CA ALA A 588 -2.18 -53.19 -6.61
C ALA A 588 -1.81 -53.93 -5.32
N ASP A 589 -0.53 -53.93 -4.93
CA ASP A 589 -0.06 -54.49 -3.66
C ASP A 589 0.00 -53.42 -2.55
N ARG A 590 0.01 -52.12 -2.91
CA ARG A 590 0.12 -50.99 -1.96
C ARG A 590 -1.21 -50.31 -1.65
N ILE A 591 -2.16 -50.34 -2.58
CA ILE A 591 -3.51 -49.80 -2.38
C ILE A 591 -4.41 -50.95 -1.93
N LYS A 592 -4.79 -51.00 -0.64
CA LYS A 592 -5.82 -51.93 -0.15
C LYS A 592 -7.09 -51.80 -1.01
N MET A 593 -7.76 -52.91 -1.34
CA MET A 593 -8.92 -52.91 -2.24
C MET A 593 -10.00 -51.87 -1.88
N ASP A 594 -10.19 -51.57 -0.58
CA ASP A 594 -11.13 -50.54 -0.10
C ASP A 594 -10.80 -49.11 -0.59
N ASN A 595 -9.53 -48.82 -0.89
CA ASN A 595 -9.09 -47.54 -1.44
C ASN A 595 -9.33 -47.43 -2.95
N VAL A 596 -9.19 -48.54 -3.68
CA VAL A 596 -9.60 -48.63 -5.08
C VAL A 596 -11.12 -48.42 -5.17
N TRP A 597 -11.88 -48.95 -4.22
CA TRP A 597 -13.33 -48.78 -4.10
C TRP A 597 -13.77 -47.34 -3.95
N MET A 598 -13.15 -46.58 -3.05
CA MET A 598 -13.47 -45.16 -2.95
C MET A 598 -13.04 -44.36 -4.17
N CYS A 599 -11.88 -44.66 -4.76
CA CYS A 599 -11.48 -44.03 -6.02
C CYS A 599 -12.52 -44.30 -7.12
N LEU A 600 -13.02 -45.54 -7.19
CA LEU A 600 -14.07 -45.95 -8.12
C LEU A 600 -15.42 -45.26 -7.85
N HIS A 601 -15.86 -45.18 -6.59
CA HIS A 601 -17.08 -44.44 -6.21
C HIS A 601 -16.96 -42.94 -6.46
N SER A 602 -15.78 -42.36 -6.22
CA SER A 602 -15.50 -40.97 -6.52
C SER A 602 -15.47 -40.72 -8.03
N VAL A 603 -14.93 -41.65 -8.81
CA VAL A 603 -14.95 -41.60 -10.28
C VAL A 603 -16.36 -41.77 -10.83
N ASP A 604 -17.22 -42.63 -10.26
CA ASP A 604 -18.64 -42.76 -10.65
C ASP A 604 -19.39 -41.44 -10.45
N PHE A 605 -19.21 -40.82 -9.27
CA PHE A 605 -19.82 -39.53 -8.91
C PHE A 605 -19.27 -38.36 -9.76
N VAL A 606 -17.95 -38.32 -9.98
CA VAL A 606 -17.31 -37.30 -10.83
C VAL A 606 -17.69 -37.48 -12.30
N LEU A 607 -17.91 -38.72 -12.76
CA LEU A 607 -18.40 -39.00 -14.11
C LEU A 607 -19.87 -38.66 -14.30
N SER A 608 -20.71 -38.78 -13.27
CA SER A 608 -22.12 -38.42 -13.35
C SER A 608 -22.36 -36.91 -13.36
N ASP A 609 -21.56 -36.13 -12.62
CA ASP A 609 -21.83 -34.70 -12.38
C ASP A 609 -20.72 -33.71 -12.78
N PHE A 610 -19.46 -34.14 -13.00
CA PHE A 610 -18.29 -33.23 -13.06
C PHE A 610 -17.20 -33.61 -14.09
N CYS A 611 -17.58 -34.17 -15.25
CA CYS A 611 -16.64 -34.52 -16.33
C CYS A 611 -15.76 -33.35 -16.84
N ASP A 612 -16.16 -32.11 -16.60
CA ASP A 612 -15.42 -30.91 -17.04
C ASP A 612 -14.29 -30.47 -16.08
N LEU A 613 -14.23 -31.01 -14.84
CA LEU A 613 -13.28 -30.57 -13.80
C LEU A 613 -11.99 -31.39 -13.73
N LEU A 614 -11.99 -32.63 -14.24
CA LEU A 614 -10.79 -33.45 -14.37
C LEU A 614 -10.22 -33.31 -15.78
N GLY A 615 -8.93 -33.03 -15.91
CA GLY A 615 -8.26 -33.02 -17.21
C GLY A 615 -8.37 -34.39 -17.90
N HIS A 616 -8.61 -34.39 -19.21
CA HIS A 616 -8.83 -35.59 -20.03
C HIS A 616 -7.75 -36.67 -19.82
N GLU A 617 -6.48 -36.25 -19.70
CA GLU A 617 -5.33 -37.13 -19.52
C GLU A 617 -5.34 -37.85 -18.14
N SER A 618 -5.74 -37.15 -17.07
CA SER A 618 -5.87 -37.74 -15.72
C SER A 618 -6.99 -38.79 -15.67
N LEU A 619 -8.13 -38.48 -16.28
CA LEU A 619 -9.26 -39.41 -16.41
C LEU A 619 -8.84 -40.65 -17.20
N PHE A 620 -8.15 -40.46 -18.31
CA PHE A 620 -7.67 -41.57 -19.13
C PHE A 620 -6.68 -42.48 -18.38
N CYS A 621 -5.71 -41.92 -17.65
CA CYS A 621 -4.77 -42.70 -16.83
C CYS A 621 -5.49 -43.48 -15.71
N ALA A 622 -6.47 -42.84 -15.04
CA ALA A 622 -7.27 -43.50 -14.00
C ALA A 622 -8.02 -44.71 -14.58
N PHE A 623 -8.64 -44.56 -15.76
CA PHE A 623 -9.30 -45.67 -16.43
C PHE A 623 -8.33 -46.77 -16.82
N CYS A 624 -7.18 -46.45 -17.41
CA CYS A 624 -6.19 -47.47 -17.78
C CYS A 624 -5.73 -48.28 -16.57
N THR A 625 -5.57 -47.63 -15.42
CA THR A 625 -5.25 -48.28 -14.15
C THR A 625 -6.37 -49.22 -13.69
N ILE A 626 -7.63 -48.79 -13.78
CA ILE A 626 -8.80 -49.62 -13.46
C ILE A 626 -8.84 -50.86 -14.36
N PHE A 627 -8.65 -50.67 -15.68
CA PHE A 627 -8.65 -51.75 -16.64
C PHE A 627 -7.52 -52.76 -16.40
N HIS A 628 -6.30 -52.31 -16.05
CA HIS A 628 -5.19 -53.22 -15.74
C HIS A 628 -5.38 -54.06 -14.46
N ASN A 629 -6.35 -53.72 -13.61
CA ASN A 629 -6.60 -54.40 -12.34
C ASN A 629 -7.93 -55.18 -12.32
N LEU A 630 -8.61 -55.32 -13.46
CA LEU A 630 -9.92 -55.96 -13.60
C LEU A 630 -9.96 -57.40 -13.05
N GLN A 631 -8.95 -58.23 -13.33
CA GLN A 631 -8.83 -59.58 -12.77
C GLN A 631 -8.87 -59.63 -11.24
N ARG A 632 -8.27 -58.65 -10.57
CA ARG A 632 -8.26 -58.60 -9.10
C ARG A 632 -9.61 -58.17 -8.52
N LEU A 633 -10.50 -57.59 -9.33
CA LEU A 633 -11.84 -57.10 -8.95
C LEU A 633 -12.96 -58.13 -9.22
N GLU A 634 -12.61 -59.36 -9.61
CA GLU A 634 -13.56 -60.40 -10.07
C GLU A 634 -14.65 -60.75 -9.04
N SER A 635 -14.34 -60.75 -7.74
CA SER A 635 -15.29 -61.13 -6.68
C SER A 635 -16.40 -60.10 -6.45
N GLU A 636 -16.23 -58.86 -6.92
CA GLU A 636 -17.14 -57.73 -6.67
C GLU A 636 -17.65 -57.10 -7.98
N PHE A 637 -17.55 -57.84 -9.08
CA PHE A 637 -17.80 -57.39 -10.45
C PHE A 637 -19.18 -56.75 -10.67
N GLY A 638 -20.19 -57.17 -9.91
CA GLY A 638 -21.55 -56.63 -9.98
C GLY A 638 -21.66 -55.15 -9.62
N ARG A 639 -20.74 -54.63 -8.79
CA ARG A 639 -20.74 -53.25 -8.29
C ARG A 639 -19.93 -52.29 -9.18
N VAL A 640 -18.85 -52.76 -9.83
CA VAL A 640 -17.97 -51.92 -10.68
C VAL A 640 -18.47 -51.82 -12.13
N LYS A 641 -19.44 -52.64 -12.51
CA LYS A 641 -20.02 -52.70 -13.87
C LYS A 641 -20.46 -51.35 -14.41
N ARG A 642 -21.15 -50.54 -13.60
CA ARG A 642 -21.66 -49.25 -14.06
C ARG A 642 -20.54 -48.25 -14.35
N ILE A 643 -19.51 -48.26 -13.51
CA ILE A 643 -18.34 -47.39 -13.64
C ILE A 643 -17.54 -47.76 -14.89
N LEU A 644 -17.35 -49.05 -15.14
CA LEU A 644 -16.67 -49.54 -16.35
C LEU A 644 -17.47 -49.19 -17.61
N GLU A 645 -18.79 -49.29 -17.57
CA GLU A 645 -19.66 -48.85 -18.67
C GLU A 645 -19.51 -47.35 -18.96
N LEU A 646 -19.54 -46.50 -17.93
CA LEU A 646 -19.38 -45.05 -18.06
C LEU A 646 -17.97 -44.65 -18.50
N ALA A 647 -16.94 -45.29 -17.95
CA ALA A 647 -15.54 -45.11 -18.35
C ALA A 647 -15.32 -45.45 -19.83
N LEU A 648 -15.86 -46.59 -20.28
CA LEU A 648 -15.77 -47.01 -21.67
C LEU A 648 -16.55 -46.07 -22.59
N ALA A 649 -17.75 -45.64 -22.17
CA ALA A 649 -18.52 -44.65 -22.91
C ALA A 649 -17.75 -43.33 -23.06
N TYR A 650 -17.16 -42.82 -21.97
CA TYR A 650 -16.36 -41.59 -21.95
C TYR A 650 -15.14 -41.69 -22.88
N ILE A 651 -14.31 -42.73 -22.75
CA ILE A 651 -13.11 -42.89 -23.60
C ILE A 651 -13.51 -43.06 -25.07
N CYS A 652 -14.60 -43.79 -25.34
CA CYS A 652 -15.10 -43.93 -26.70
C CYS A 652 -15.57 -42.58 -27.28
N GLU A 653 -16.26 -41.76 -26.50
CA GLU A 653 -16.80 -40.48 -26.94
C GLU A 653 -15.76 -39.37 -27.04
N LYS A 654 -14.91 -39.20 -26.02
CA LYS A 654 -14.00 -38.06 -25.86
C LYS A 654 -12.53 -38.37 -26.15
N GLY A 655 -12.12 -39.64 -26.08
CA GLY A 655 -10.73 -40.06 -26.28
C GLY A 655 -10.16 -39.75 -27.67
N SER A 656 -8.85 -39.50 -27.73
CA SER A 656 -8.08 -39.49 -28.98
C SER A 656 -7.96 -40.89 -29.58
N ASP A 657 -7.58 -40.98 -30.85
CA ASP A 657 -7.45 -42.27 -31.53
C ASP A 657 -6.33 -43.14 -30.90
N SER A 658 -5.26 -42.54 -30.38
CA SER A 658 -4.21 -43.27 -29.64
C SER A 658 -4.69 -43.80 -28.28
N GLU A 659 -5.52 -43.05 -27.58
CA GLU A 659 -6.09 -43.45 -26.29
C GLU A 659 -7.10 -44.58 -26.47
N ARG A 660 -7.95 -44.47 -27.50
CA ARG A 660 -8.83 -45.56 -27.92
C ARG A 660 -8.01 -46.80 -28.31
N GLU A 661 -6.95 -46.66 -29.08
CA GLU A 661 -6.10 -47.78 -29.47
C GLU A 661 -5.40 -48.42 -28.26
N HIS A 662 -4.95 -47.62 -27.29
CA HIS A 662 -4.34 -48.12 -26.06
C HIS A 662 -5.34 -48.89 -25.21
N LEU A 663 -6.54 -48.36 -24.99
CA LEU A 663 -7.64 -49.08 -24.33
C LEU A 663 -7.93 -50.41 -25.03
N MET A 664 -7.93 -50.40 -26.37
CA MET A 664 -8.17 -51.59 -27.19
C MET A 664 -7.03 -52.62 -27.17
N ARG A 665 -5.83 -52.25 -26.69
CA ARG A 665 -4.74 -53.21 -26.39
C ARG A 665 -4.87 -53.84 -25.01
N ILE A 666 -5.52 -53.16 -24.06
CA ILE A 666 -5.71 -53.64 -22.69
C ILE A 666 -6.91 -54.61 -22.62
N LEU A 667 -8.03 -54.25 -23.27
CA LEU A 667 -9.28 -55.02 -23.23
C LEU A 667 -9.15 -56.52 -23.59
N PRO A 668 -8.33 -56.94 -24.57
CA PRO A 668 -8.18 -58.36 -24.92
C PRO A 668 -7.51 -59.20 -23.82
N ASN A 669 -6.63 -58.60 -23.02
CA ASN A 669 -5.93 -59.30 -21.93
C ASN A 669 -6.88 -59.57 -20.74
N GLU A 670 -7.95 -58.78 -20.62
CA GLU A 670 -8.97 -58.86 -19.56
C GLU A 670 -10.28 -59.49 -20.07
N ALA A 671 -10.25 -60.07 -21.28
CA ALA A 671 -11.42 -60.51 -22.03
C ALA A 671 -12.31 -61.54 -21.30
N GLN A 672 -11.72 -62.41 -20.48
CA GLN A 672 -12.47 -63.43 -19.73
C GLN A 672 -13.44 -62.80 -18.70
N LEU A 673 -13.12 -61.61 -18.20
CA LEU A 673 -13.97 -60.87 -17.29
C LEU A 673 -15.02 -60.03 -18.01
N LEU A 674 -14.66 -59.41 -19.14
CA LEU A 674 -15.62 -58.67 -19.98
C LEU A 674 -16.75 -59.57 -20.52
N VAL A 675 -16.46 -60.85 -20.76
CA VAL A 675 -17.47 -61.88 -21.11
C VAL A 675 -18.55 -62.02 -20.02
N LYS A 676 -18.26 -61.70 -18.76
CA LYS A 676 -19.25 -61.64 -17.67
C LYS A 676 -20.11 -60.37 -17.68
N MET A 677 -19.87 -59.44 -18.61
CA MET A 677 -20.61 -58.19 -18.81
C MET A 677 -21.19 -58.08 -20.23
N PRO A 678 -22.14 -58.95 -20.61
CA PRO A 678 -22.68 -59.00 -21.97
C PRO A 678 -23.31 -57.68 -22.40
N ASN A 679 -23.94 -56.92 -21.49
CA ASN A 679 -24.53 -55.61 -21.81
C ASN A 679 -23.48 -54.54 -22.10
N THR A 680 -22.33 -54.58 -21.43
CA THR A 680 -21.23 -53.62 -21.62
C THR A 680 -20.47 -53.94 -22.91
N VAL A 681 -20.22 -55.23 -23.17
CA VAL A 681 -19.68 -55.70 -24.45
C VAL A 681 -20.61 -55.32 -25.61
N ASN A 682 -21.91 -55.51 -25.44
CA ASN A 682 -22.91 -55.09 -26.42
C ASN A 682 -22.96 -53.57 -26.58
N PHE A 683 -22.91 -52.78 -25.50
CA PHE A 683 -22.89 -51.32 -25.60
C PHE A 683 -21.66 -50.80 -26.33
N VAL A 684 -20.46 -51.28 -25.95
CA VAL A 684 -19.19 -50.90 -26.60
C VAL A 684 -19.21 -51.33 -28.07
N PHE A 685 -19.67 -52.54 -28.36
CA PHE A 685 -19.75 -53.03 -29.72
C PHE A 685 -20.78 -52.26 -30.56
N ASP A 686 -21.99 -52.03 -30.05
CA ASP A 686 -23.07 -51.33 -30.73
C ASP A 686 -22.71 -49.86 -30.97
N TYR A 687 -22.00 -49.23 -30.03
CA TYR A 687 -21.43 -47.88 -30.19
C TYR A 687 -20.32 -47.83 -31.27
N LEU A 688 -19.38 -48.78 -31.22
CA LEU A 688 -18.26 -48.86 -32.17
C LEU A 688 -18.72 -49.21 -33.60
N VAL A 689 -19.74 -50.07 -33.74
CA VAL A 689 -20.36 -50.48 -35.01
C VAL A 689 -21.21 -49.36 -35.59
N LYS A 690 -22.07 -48.69 -34.80
CA LYS A 690 -22.90 -47.56 -35.29
C LYS A 690 -22.08 -46.39 -35.84
N ARG A 691 -20.81 -46.24 -35.43
CA ARG A 691 -19.92 -45.17 -35.88
C ARG A 691 -18.92 -45.60 -36.96
N GLY A 692 -18.96 -46.86 -37.42
CA GLY A 692 -18.14 -47.36 -38.52
C GLY A 692 -16.63 -47.42 -38.24
N LYS A 693 -16.23 -47.44 -36.96
CA LYS A 693 -14.82 -47.34 -36.54
C LYS A 693 -14.29 -48.65 -35.91
N VAL A 694 -14.39 -49.77 -36.62
CA VAL A 694 -13.85 -51.06 -36.12
C VAL A 694 -12.94 -51.70 -37.16
N SER A 695 -11.73 -52.07 -36.76
CA SER A 695 -10.84 -52.87 -37.63
C SER A 695 -11.33 -54.31 -37.73
N ALA A 696 -11.09 -54.98 -38.87
CA ALA A 696 -11.54 -56.35 -39.12
C ALA A 696 -11.09 -57.37 -38.03
N ARG A 697 -9.93 -57.14 -37.41
CA ARG A 697 -9.40 -57.96 -36.31
C ARG A 697 -10.27 -57.89 -35.06
N LEU A 698 -10.82 -56.71 -34.78
CA LEU A 698 -11.69 -56.46 -33.62
C LEU A 698 -13.10 -56.99 -33.85
N GLN A 699 -13.61 -56.90 -35.08
CA GLN A 699 -14.89 -57.53 -35.44
C GLN A 699 -14.84 -59.05 -35.21
N HIS A 700 -13.74 -59.70 -35.62
CA HIS A 700 -13.55 -61.12 -35.37
C HIS A 700 -13.49 -61.46 -33.88
N PHE A 701 -12.80 -60.64 -33.07
CA PHE A 701 -12.70 -60.86 -31.63
C PHE A 701 -14.06 -60.72 -30.92
N PHE A 702 -14.84 -59.68 -31.22
CA PHE A 702 -16.15 -59.50 -30.58
C PHE A 702 -17.14 -60.60 -30.98
N VAL A 703 -17.12 -61.05 -32.23
CA VAL A 703 -17.96 -62.17 -32.67
C VAL A 703 -17.54 -63.48 -31.99
N GLU A 704 -16.25 -63.76 -31.88
CA GLU A 704 -15.75 -64.96 -31.19
C GLU A 704 -16.07 -64.93 -29.69
N SER A 705 -15.93 -63.77 -29.05
CA SER A 705 -16.29 -63.56 -27.64
C SER A 705 -17.80 -63.71 -27.42
N LEU A 706 -18.65 -63.12 -28.27
CA LEU A 706 -20.12 -63.26 -28.22
C LEU A 706 -20.57 -64.72 -28.40
N PHE A 707 -19.91 -65.46 -29.29
CA PHE A 707 -20.16 -66.89 -29.47
C PHE A 707 -19.78 -67.69 -28.23
N LYS A 708 -18.63 -67.39 -27.62
CA LYS A 708 -18.20 -68.04 -26.37
C LYS A 708 -19.18 -67.73 -25.23
N THR A 709 -19.71 -66.51 -25.11
CA THR A 709 -20.75 -66.19 -24.11
C THR A 709 -22.05 -66.96 -24.35
N SER A 710 -22.49 -67.11 -25.61
CA SER A 710 -23.74 -67.82 -25.94
C SER A 710 -23.74 -69.31 -25.56
N LEU A 711 -22.56 -69.94 -25.46
CA LEU A 711 -22.42 -71.34 -25.03
C LEU A 711 -22.64 -71.54 -23.52
N TYR A 712 -22.56 -70.48 -22.70
CA TYR A 712 -22.67 -70.57 -21.24
C TYR A 712 -24.03 -70.12 -20.69
N THR A 713 -24.84 -69.41 -21.47
CA THR A 713 -26.19 -68.96 -21.08
C THR A 713 -27.15 -69.05 -22.28
N PRO A 714 -27.92 -70.14 -22.44
CA PRO A 714 -28.76 -70.38 -23.63
C PRO A 714 -29.91 -69.37 -23.82
N ASP A 715 -30.45 -68.82 -22.74
CA ASP A 715 -31.62 -67.92 -22.79
C ASP A 715 -31.30 -66.48 -23.26
N PHE A 716 -30.02 -66.16 -23.50
CA PHE A 716 -29.58 -64.78 -23.71
C PHE A 716 -29.41 -64.37 -25.18
N VAL A 717 -29.71 -65.25 -26.14
CA VAL A 717 -29.63 -64.94 -27.57
C VAL A 717 -31.00 -64.55 -28.11
N ASN A 718 -31.40 -63.28 -27.88
CA ASN A 718 -32.57 -62.71 -28.54
C ASN A 718 -32.18 -61.68 -29.60
N SER A 719 -32.76 -61.85 -30.80
CA SER A 719 -32.92 -60.94 -31.95
C SER A 719 -31.69 -60.23 -32.53
N SER A 720 -30.82 -59.63 -31.71
CA SER A 720 -29.69 -58.81 -32.14
C SER A 720 -28.54 -59.63 -32.73
N ALA A 721 -28.20 -60.78 -32.14
CA ALA A 721 -27.16 -61.69 -32.67
C ALA A 721 -27.54 -62.28 -34.05
N PHE A 722 -28.83 -62.46 -34.30
CA PHE A 722 -29.35 -62.97 -35.56
C PHE A 722 -29.38 -61.88 -36.65
N LEU A 723 -29.78 -60.65 -36.29
CA LEU A 723 -29.61 -59.46 -37.15
C LEU A 723 -28.14 -59.20 -37.49
N LEU A 724 -27.24 -59.42 -36.53
CA LEU A 724 -25.78 -59.33 -36.68
C LEU A 724 -25.23 -60.33 -37.70
N LEU A 725 -25.58 -61.62 -37.62
CA LEU A 725 -25.13 -62.61 -38.60
C LEU A 725 -25.69 -62.35 -40.01
N ARG A 726 -26.81 -61.64 -40.12
CA ARG A 726 -27.47 -61.32 -41.40
C ARG A 726 -26.89 -60.08 -42.09
N GLN A 727 -26.36 -59.11 -41.34
CA GLN A 727 -25.77 -57.88 -41.89
C GLN A 727 -24.32 -58.04 -42.35
N PHE A 728 -23.61 -59.07 -41.89
CA PHE A 728 -22.21 -59.30 -42.23
C PHE A 728 -22.07 -60.53 -43.14
N GLU A 729 -21.91 -60.33 -44.45
CA GLU A 729 -21.45 -61.35 -45.39
C GLU A 729 -19.98 -61.72 -45.07
N CYS A 730 -19.76 -62.46 -43.99
CA CYS A 730 -18.43 -62.93 -43.61
C CYS A 730 -18.25 -64.38 -44.11
N ASP A 731 -17.65 -64.51 -45.28
CA ASP A 731 -17.56 -65.75 -46.05
C ASP A 731 -16.45 -66.71 -45.58
N THR A 732 -16.25 -66.84 -44.25
CA THR A 732 -15.20 -67.72 -43.71
C THR A 732 -15.75 -69.11 -43.34
N PRO A 733 -15.04 -70.21 -43.68
CA PRO A 733 -15.50 -71.58 -43.42
C PRO A 733 -15.78 -71.87 -41.94
N LYS A 734 -15.03 -71.23 -41.03
CA LYS A 734 -15.18 -71.35 -39.58
C LYS A 734 -16.49 -70.76 -39.06
N MET A 735 -16.95 -69.65 -39.64
CA MET A 735 -18.25 -69.05 -39.30
C MET A 735 -19.41 -69.90 -39.81
N ARG A 736 -19.31 -70.50 -41.01
CA ARG A 736 -20.31 -71.46 -41.49
C ARG A 736 -20.40 -72.69 -40.58
N GLN A 737 -19.27 -73.20 -40.08
CA GLN A 737 -19.25 -74.29 -39.10
C GLN A 737 -19.92 -73.91 -37.78
N LEU A 738 -19.68 -72.70 -37.27
CA LEU A 738 -20.29 -72.21 -36.04
C LEU A 738 -21.80 -71.95 -36.18
N LEU A 739 -22.24 -71.40 -37.32
CA LEU A 739 -23.65 -71.24 -37.67
C LEU A 739 -24.35 -72.60 -37.79
N HIS A 740 -23.70 -73.59 -38.40
CA HIS A 740 -24.24 -74.93 -38.54
C HIS A 740 -24.35 -75.65 -37.19
N LEU A 741 -23.37 -75.49 -36.29
CA LEU A 741 -23.42 -76.01 -34.92
C LEU A 741 -24.57 -75.38 -34.13
N PHE A 742 -24.74 -74.06 -34.24
CA PHE A 742 -25.79 -73.31 -33.55
C PHE A 742 -27.20 -73.74 -34.02
N LEU A 743 -27.40 -73.88 -35.35
CA LEU A 743 -28.66 -74.35 -35.93
C LEU A 743 -28.95 -75.83 -35.58
N SER A 744 -27.93 -76.65 -35.37
CA SER A 744 -28.10 -78.06 -35.00
C SER A 744 -28.36 -78.32 -33.51
N SER A 745 -28.13 -77.33 -32.63
CA SER A 745 -28.29 -77.47 -31.18
C SER A 745 -29.63 -76.95 -30.63
N SER A 746 -30.44 -76.28 -31.45
CA SER A 746 -31.73 -75.71 -31.04
C SER A 746 -32.90 -76.55 -31.54
N ASP A 747 -33.54 -77.33 -30.67
CA ASP A 747 -34.91 -77.85 -30.85
C ASP A 747 -35.93 -76.70 -30.75
N CYS A 748 -35.79 -75.70 -31.61
CA CYS A 748 -36.82 -74.69 -31.85
C CYS A 748 -37.50 -75.03 -33.16
N THR A 749 -38.77 -75.41 -33.08
CA THR A 749 -39.72 -75.32 -34.18
C THR A 749 -39.83 -73.87 -34.64
N ILE A 750 -39.00 -73.49 -35.61
CA ILE A 750 -39.16 -72.24 -36.37
C ILE A 750 -40.28 -72.48 -37.38
N SER A 751 -41.50 -72.08 -37.06
CA SER A 751 -42.50 -71.77 -38.08
C SER A 751 -42.38 -70.30 -38.48
N GLN A 752 -41.78 -70.09 -39.66
CA GLN A 752 -41.50 -68.84 -40.38
C GLN A 752 -40.46 -67.88 -39.78
#